data_AF-A0AAE7DKT4-F1
#
_entry.id   AF-A0AAE7DKT4-F1
#
_cell.length_a   1.000
_cell.length_b   1.000
_cell.length_c   1.000
_cell.angle_alpha   90.00
_cell.angle_beta   90.00
_cell.angle_gamma   90.00
#
_symmetry.space_group_name_H-M   'P 1'
#
loop_
_entity.id
_entity.type
_entity.pdbx_description
1 polymer ?
#
loop_
_entity_poly.entity_id
_entity_poly.type
_entity_poly.pdbx_seq_one_letter_code
_entity_poly.pdbx_strand_id
1 'polypeptide(L)'
;MPLATLIHRASLPSPQVSAEQASELLQAHYGLSGTLQALGSQQDLNYRVNSDQGRFVLKICRGDYSALELQAQHAGLKHLAERGGVQVPRVIPANSGEDLLSLEVGGQAVHVRLLDYIEGQSLTHLGHLPGPVVAGFGRLCGEMDLALAGFNHAGLERTLQWDARHANALIAHLLPIIKDDQQRGLIADVAELAERHLLPLVDKLPVQAIHMDITDDNVVWQRDSQRQWQLQGVIDFGDLIRTWRITDLSVTCAALLHHADGDPFCILPAVQAYHAVNPLQHEELQALWPLIVARAAVLVLSGEQQVSIDPGNAYSRDNLTHEWEIFRVATSVPLALMEAAILTAVGQTLPSIGSEGFAPLLPSLVGREFALIDLGVLSPHFEAGNWEQEGIDQRLLTEAAAAHGLAASRYGQYRLSRTRADTAAEPDTCPLHVELRVPHGTAVESPFAGVVHQPAAGVLQLDGPQLSVRLWGVTPTLHTGAALVKGQVLGSVSGPLRVQLCRGASFDAPLFCTPSRALAWKALCPSPAVLLGLACDAEDELDSQTLLARRDASFARTQKHYYVDPPRIERGWRNHLIDMQGRSYLDMLNNVAVLGHGHPRMAAVASRQWSLLNTNSRFNYAAVAEFSERLLKLSPDSMDRVFLVNSGSEANDLAIRLAWAYSGGRDMLSVLEAYHGWTVGADAVSTSIADNPKALSSRPDWVHPVIAPNTYRGEFRGPDSTPDYVRSVEHNLAKIAEQKRQLAGFICEPVYGNAGGISLPPGYLQQVYALVRAQGGVCIADEVQVGYGRMGHFFWGFEEQGVVPDIITMAKGMGNGQPLGAVITRREIAEALEAEGYFFSSAGGSPVSCQIGMAVLDVMEEEKLWENAQVVGGYFKERLEALIDSHPLVGAVHGSGFYLGVELIRNRDTLEPATEETTALCDRLRELGIFMQPTGDFLNVLKIKPPMVTSRRSVDFFVDMLSKVLGEGL
;
A
#
# COMPACT_ATOMS: atom_id res chain seq x y z
N MET A 1 36.58 5.47 -30.19
CA MET A 1 36.65 4.21 -30.97
C MET A 1 35.50 4.24 -31.99
N PRO A 2 35.61 3.68 -33.23
CA PRO A 2 34.46 3.64 -34.15
C PRO A 2 33.32 2.77 -33.59
N LEU A 3 32.05 3.15 -33.82
CA LEU A 3 30.86 2.36 -33.45
C LEU A 3 30.95 0.89 -33.91
N ALA A 4 31.63 0.63 -35.03
CA ALA A 4 31.89 -0.72 -35.55
C ALA A 4 32.74 -1.59 -34.59
N THR A 5 33.68 -1.01 -33.84
CA THR A 5 34.51 -1.74 -32.87
C THR A 5 33.70 -2.10 -31.62
N LEU A 6 32.76 -1.23 -31.25
CA LEU A 6 31.80 -1.48 -30.16
C LEU A 6 30.91 -2.68 -30.49
N ILE A 7 30.29 -2.67 -31.67
CA ILE A 7 29.43 -3.76 -32.16
C ILE A 7 30.21 -5.08 -32.26
N HIS A 8 31.47 -5.02 -32.70
CA HIS A 8 32.31 -6.22 -32.78
C HIS A 8 32.62 -6.81 -31.38
N ARG A 9 32.96 -5.99 -30.38
CA ARG A 9 33.19 -6.46 -29.01
C ARG A 9 31.92 -7.06 -28.39
N ALA A 10 30.77 -6.42 -28.62
CA ALA A 10 29.46 -6.91 -28.17
C ALA A 10 29.12 -8.31 -28.72
N SER A 11 29.70 -8.71 -29.86
CA SER A 11 29.46 -9.99 -30.52
C SER A 11 30.41 -11.14 -30.12
N LEU A 12 31.37 -10.91 -29.21
CA LEU A 12 32.33 -11.94 -28.80
C LEU A 12 31.77 -12.80 -27.65
N PRO A 13 31.85 -14.14 -27.72
CA PRO A 13 31.43 -15.01 -26.64
C PRO A 13 32.43 -14.99 -25.47
N SER A 14 31.98 -15.42 -24.29
CA SER A 14 32.84 -15.63 -23.11
C SER A 14 34.07 -16.50 -23.43
N PRO A 15 35.21 -16.29 -22.74
CA PRO A 15 36.41 -17.08 -22.95
C PRO A 15 36.16 -18.59 -22.70
N GLN A 16 36.87 -19.48 -23.41
CA GLN A 16 36.70 -20.92 -23.28
C GLN A 16 37.65 -21.47 -22.20
N VAL A 17 37.37 -21.15 -20.94
CA VAL A 17 38.14 -21.64 -19.79
C VAL A 17 37.27 -22.57 -18.93
N SER A 18 37.68 -23.83 -18.80
CA SER A 18 36.94 -24.82 -18.01
C SER A 18 37.04 -24.53 -16.50
N ALA A 19 36.14 -25.11 -15.70
CA ALA A 19 36.20 -24.96 -14.24
C ALA A 19 37.49 -25.54 -13.64
N GLU A 20 38.04 -26.61 -14.23
CA GLU A 20 39.33 -27.19 -13.84
C GLU A 20 40.46 -26.20 -14.12
N GLN A 21 40.52 -25.63 -15.33
CA GLN A 21 41.52 -24.63 -15.70
C GLN A 21 41.42 -23.38 -14.82
N ALA A 22 40.20 -22.91 -14.52
CA ALA A 22 39.97 -21.80 -13.60
C ALA A 22 40.46 -22.11 -12.17
N SER A 23 40.29 -23.35 -11.71
CA SER A 23 40.79 -23.81 -10.40
C SER A 23 42.32 -23.87 -10.37
N GLU A 24 42.95 -24.32 -11.46
CA GLU A 24 44.41 -24.33 -11.61
C GLU A 24 44.98 -22.90 -11.59
N LEU A 25 44.35 -21.96 -12.30
CA LEU A 25 44.74 -20.55 -12.29
C LEU A 25 44.65 -19.94 -10.88
N LEU A 26 43.56 -20.23 -10.17
CA LEU A 26 43.34 -19.76 -8.80
C LEU A 26 44.43 -20.29 -7.85
N GLN A 27 44.75 -21.57 -7.92
CA GLN A 27 45.78 -22.19 -7.07
C GLN A 27 47.17 -21.66 -7.42
N ALA A 28 47.51 -21.60 -8.71
CA ALA A 28 48.84 -21.21 -9.17
C ALA A 28 49.15 -19.74 -8.89
N HIS A 29 48.19 -18.84 -9.15
CA HIS A 29 48.44 -17.40 -9.11
C HIS A 29 47.98 -16.72 -7.83
N TYR A 30 47.03 -17.30 -7.08
CA TYR A 30 46.51 -16.70 -5.84
C TYR A 30 46.72 -17.58 -4.60
N GLY A 31 47.21 -18.82 -4.75
CA GLY A 31 47.41 -19.73 -3.62
C GLY A 31 46.10 -20.15 -2.93
N LEU A 32 44.96 -19.98 -3.61
CA LEU A 32 43.63 -20.30 -3.09
C LEU A 32 43.13 -21.60 -3.71
N SER A 33 42.42 -22.40 -2.92
CA SER A 33 41.71 -23.60 -3.38
C SER A 33 40.29 -23.59 -2.83
N GLY A 34 39.31 -23.98 -3.63
CA GLY A 34 37.93 -23.92 -3.20
C GLY A 34 36.96 -24.46 -4.25
N THR A 35 35.67 -24.41 -3.92
CA THR A 35 34.62 -24.74 -4.89
C THR A 35 34.34 -23.53 -5.78
N LEU A 36 34.27 -23.76 -7.10
CA LEU A 36 33.89 -22.74 -8.08
C LEU A 36 32.42 -22.90 -8.46
N GLN A 37 31.66 -21.83 -8.38
CA GLN A 37 30.29 -21.75 -8.89
C GLN A 37 30.21 -20.62 -9.92
N ALA A 38 29.78 -20.93 -11.14
CA ALA A 38 29.57 -19.92 -12.16
C ALA A 38 28.45 -18.95 -11.74
N LEU A 39 28.72 -17.65 -11.88
CA LEU A 39 27.76 -16.57 -11.55
C LEU A 39 26.99 -16.07 -12.79
N GLY A 40 27.32 -16.57 -13.99
CA GLY A 40 26.79 -16.05 -15.25
C GLY A 40 27.40 -14.70 -15.64
N SER A 41 27.49 -14.44 -16.93
CA SER A 41 27.86 -13.15 -17.53
C SER A 41 27.63 -13.25 -19.04
N GLN A 42 27.44 -12.11 -19.71
CA GLN A 42 27.32 -12.05 -21.16
C GLN A 42 28.66 -12.22 -21.88
N GLN A 43 29.76 -11.73 -21.31
CA GLN A 43 31.06 -11.58 -21.99
C GLN A 43 32.26 -12.09 -21.18
N ASP A 44 32.11 -12.18 -19.87
CA ASP A 44 33.15 -12.67 -18.95
C ASP A 44 32.83 -14.10 -18.49
N LEU A 45 33.82 -14.75 -17.87
CA LEU A 45 33.58 -15.89 -16.99
C LEU A 45 33.79 -15.45 -15.55
N ASN A 46 32.69 -15.42 -14.79
CA ASN A 46 32.67 -15.06 -13.37
C ASN A 46 32.42 -16.31 -12.54
N TYR A 47 33.36 -16.66 -11.64
CA TYR A 47 33.20 -17.74 -10.68
C TYR A 47 33.20 -17.20 -9.26
N ARG A 48 32.17 -17.54 -8.49
CA ARG A 48 32.22 -17.46 -7.03
C ARG A 48 33.15 -18.56 -6.52
N VAL A 49 34.17 -18.16 -5.80
CA VAL A 49 35.15 -19.03 -5.14
C VAL A 49 34.77 -19.15 -3.68
N ASN A 50 34.46 -20.35 -3.20
CA ASN A 50 34.37 -20.62 -1.76
C ASN A 50 35.64 -21.31 -1.29
N SER A 51 36.55 -20.53 -0.68
CA SER A 51 37.83 -20.97 -0.13
C SER A 51 37.77 -21.05 1.40
N ASP A 52 38.70 -21.76 2.03
CA ASP A 52 38.90 -21.75 3.48
C ASP A 52 39.32 -20.37 4.01
N GLN A 53 39.94 -19.56 3.15
CA GLN A 53 40.39 -18.20 3.42
C GLN A 53 39.32 -17.12 3.16
N GLY A 54 38.11 -17.50 2.72
CA GLY A 54 37.02 -16.57 2.45
C GLY A 54 36.33 -16.81 1.11
N ARG A 55 35.42 -15.91 0.74
CA ARG A 55 34.72 -15.94 -0.54
C ARG A 55 35.25 -14.86 -1.47
N PHE A 56 35.43 -15.22 -2.74
CA PHE A 56 35.97 -14.33 -3.77
C PHE A 56 35.19 -14.47 -5.08
N VAL A 57 35.42 -13.54 -6.00
CA VAL A 57 34.96 -13.63 -7.39
C VAL A 57 36.18 -13.65 -8.31
N LEU A 58 36.41 -14.79 -8.95
CA LEU A 58 37.39 -14.94 -10.01
C LEU A 58 36.73 -14.48 -11.32
N LYS A 59 37.23 -13.40 -11.91
CA LYS A 59 36.80 -12.92 -13.22
C LYS A 59 37.86 -13.24 -14.27
N ILE A 60 37.45 -13.84 -15.38
CA ILE A 60 38.28 -14.17 -16.53
C ILE A 60 37.65 -13.56 -17.78
N CYS A 61 38.36 -12.67 -18.45
CA CYS A 61 37.90 -12.03 -19.68
C CYS A 61 38.89 -12.28 -20.83
N ARG A 62 38.47 -12.05 -22.07
CA ARG A 62 39.33 -12.26 -23.24
C ARG A 62 40.49 -11.25 -23.27
N GLY A 63 41.63 -11.66 -23.81
CA GLY A 63 42.79 -10.79 -24.04
C GLY A 63 42.51 -9.63 -25.00
N ASP A 64 41.45 -9.74 -25.81
CA ASP A 64 40.94 -8.71 -26.73
C ASP A 64 40.44 -7.44 -25.98
N TYR A 65 40.10 -7.57 -24.69
CA TYR A 65 39.76 -6.44 -23.85
C TYR A 65 41.02 -5.64 -23.50
N SER A 66 40.88 -4.32 -23.52
CA SER A 66 41.98 -3.41 -23.20
C SER A 66 42.36 -3.56 -21.72
N ALA A 67 43.61 -3.96 -21.46
CA ALA A 67 44.15 -4.00 -20.09
C ALA A 67 44.03 -2.63 -19.39
N LEU A 68 44.12 -1.52 -20.14
CA LEU A 68 43.98 -0.17 -19.61
C LEU A 68 42.56 0.12 -19.09
N GLU A 69 41.53 -0.43 -19.73
CA GLU A 69 40.14 -0.32 -19.29
C GLU A 69 39.93 -1.11 -17.99
N LEU A 70 40.45 -2.35 -17.92
CA LEU A 70 40.38 -3.19 -16.71
C LEU A 70 41.16 -2.59 -15.53
N GLN A 71 42.32 -1.98 -15.80
CA GLN A 71 43.09 -1.23 -14.81
C GLN A 71 42.32 -0.03 -14.27
N ALA A 72 41.52 0.65 -15.10
CA ALA A 72 40.66 1.75 -14.64
C ALA A 72 39.64 1.26 -13.60
N GLN A 73 39.05 0.08 -13.81
CA GLN A 73 38.10 -0.52 -12.87
C GLN A 73 38.78 -0.83 -11.53
N HIS A 74 39.98 -1.43 -11.54
CA HIS A 74 40.74 -1.69 -10.31
C HIS A 74 41.13 -0.40 -9.58
N ALA A 75 41.58 0.62 -10.32
CA ALA A 75 41.90 1.92 -9.74
C ALA A 75 40.65 2.60 -9.14
N GLY A 76 39.49 2.47 -9.79
CA GLY A 76 38.20 2.95 -9.27
C GLY A 76 37.80 2.26 -7.97
N LEU A 77 37.87 0.91 -7.93
CA LEU A 77 37.62 0.12 -6.71
C LEU A 77 38.52 0.54 -5.54
N LYS A 78 39.82 0.73 -5.80
CA LYS A 78 40.79 1.20 -4.78
C LYS A 78 40.46 2.62 -4.30
N HIS A 79 40.17 3.53 -5.23
CA HIS A 79 39.78 4.90 -4.91
C HIS A 79 38.52 4.97 -4.03
N LEU A 80 37.52 4.14 -4.33
CA LEU A 80 36.28 4.06 -3.54
C LEU A 80 36.51 3.46 -2.15
N ALA A 81 37.33 2.39 -2.06
CA ALA A 81 37.69 1.79 -0.78
C ALA A 81 38.43 2.76 0.15
N GLU A 82 39.22 3.69 -0.39
CA GLU A 82 39.96 4.70 0.39
C GLU A 82 39.07 5.85 0.91
N ARG A 83 38.07 6.28 0.12
CA ARG A 83 37.19 7.40 0.51
C ARG A 83 36.12 7.01 1.53
N GLY A 84 35.74 5.72 1.58
CA GLY A 84 34.63 5.24 2.40
C GLY A 84 33.26 5.74 1.92
N GLY A 85 32.18 5.25 2.54
CA GLY A 85 30.80 5.64 2.21
C GLY A 85 30.07 4.68 1.28
N VAL A 86 30.77 4.04 0.33
CA VAL A 86 30.20 2.99 -0.52
C VAL A 86 30.99 1.69 -0.36
N GLN A 87 30.29 0.58 -0.12
CA GLN A 87 30.89 -0.74 -0.02
C GLN A 87 31.07 -1.36 -1.41
N VAL A 88 32.31 -1.66 -1.76
CA VAL A 88 32.72 -2.19 -3.08
C VAL A 88 33.70 -3.37 -2.91
N PRO A 89 33.83 -4.27 -3.91
CA PRO A 89 34.77 -5.37 -3.85
C PRO A 89 36.22 -4.88 -3.75
N ARG A 90 37.02 -5.51 -2.89
CA ARG A 90 38.47 -5.26 -2.85
C ARG A 90 39.16 -6.06 -3.96
N VAL A 91 40.14 -5.44 -4.61
CA VAL A 91 41.00 -6.13 -5.58
C VAL A 91 42.03 -6.96 -4.82
N ILE A 92 42.08 -8.27 -5.10
CA ILE A 92 43.03 -9.19 -4.47
C ILE A 92 44.24 -9.35 -5.39
N PRO A 93 45.46 -8.96 -4.96
CA PRO A 93 46.65 -9.11 -5.78
C PRO A 93 47.04 -10.59 -5.91
N ALA A 94 47.60 -10.96 -7.05
CA ALA A 94 48.22 -12.26 -7.25
C ALA A 94 49.48 -12.41 -6.39
N ASN A 95 49.99 -13.63 -6.28
CA ASN A 95 51.25 -13.95 -5.60
C ASN A 95 52.45 -13.19 -6.22
N SER A 96 52.35 -12.73 -7.47
CA SER A 96 53.33 -11.86 -8.14
C SER A 96 53.30 -10.41 -7.65
N GLY A 97 52.24 -10.00 -6.94
CA GLY A 97 51.96 -8.62 -6.55
C GLY A 97 51.16 -7.83 -7.60
N GLU A 98 50.83 -8.43 -8.75
CA GLU A 98 50.04 -7.81 -9.81
C GLU A 98 48.53 -7.94 -9.54
N ASP A 99 47.76 -6.89 -9.81
CA ASP A 99 46.30 -6.89 -9.65
C ASP A 99 45.56 -7.50 -10.86
N LEU A 100 46.19 -7.52 -12.04
CA LEU A 100 45.62 -7.99 -13.30
C LEU A 100 46.67 -8.83 -14.02
N LEU A 101 46.35 -10.09 -14.29
CA LEU A 101 47.25 -11.02 -14.97
C LEU A 101 46.82 -11.16 -16.43
N SER A 102 47.75 -11.03 -17.37
CA SER A 102 47.53 -11.37 -18.78
C SER A 102 48.20 -12.70 -19.09
N LEU A 103 47.41 -13.73 -19.36
CA LEU A 103 47.85 -15.11 -19.46
C LEU A 103 47.39 -15.74 -20.78
N GLU A 104 48.00 -16.85 -21.15
CA GLU A 104 47.54 -17.72 -22.24
C GLU A 104 47.03 -19.03 -21.64
N VAL A 105 45.75 -19.35 -21.86
CA VAL A 105 45.08 -20.53 -21.32
C VAL A 105 44.47 -21.29 -22.47
N GLY A 106 44.92 -22.53 -22.70
CA GLY A 106 44.42 -23.37 -23.79
C GLY A 106 44.62 -22.78 -25.20
N GLY A 107 45.63 -21.93 -25.41
CA GLY A 107 45.88 -21.23 -26.68
C GLY A 107 45.07 -19.94 -26.88
N GLN A 108 44.33 -19.51 -25.86
CA GLN A 108 43.57 -18.27 -25.84
C GLN A 108 44.20 -17.26 -24.86
N ALA A 109 44.46 -16.04 -25.35
CA ALA A 109 44.85 -14.93 -24.48
C ALA A 109 43.66 -14.51 -23.59
N VAL A 110 43.89 -14.41 -22.28
CA VAL A 110 42.89 -14.02 -21.28
C VAL A 110 43.49 -13.03 -20.27
N HIS A 111 42.64 -12.20 -19.67
CA HIS A 111 42.99 -11.47 -18.46
C HIS A 111 42.28 -12.08 -17.26
N VAL A 112 43.01 -12.26 -16.16
CA VAL A 112 42.52 -12.90 -14.93
C VAL A 112 42.66 -11.93 -13.77
N ARG A 113 41.61 -11.81 -12.96
CA ARG A 113 41.57 -10.97 -11.76
C ARG A 113 40.72 -11.61 -10.66
N LEU A 114 41.04 -11.29 -9.41
CA LEU A 114 40.33 -11.79 -8.25
C LEU A 114 39.82 -10.63 -7.41
N LEU A 115 38.53 -10.67 -7.06
CA LEU A 115 37.87 -9.66 -6.24
C LEU A 115 37.30 -10.30 -4.98
N ASP A 116 37.16 -9.52 -3.91
CA ASP A 116 36.42 -9.91 -2.69
C ASP A 116 34.93 -10.16 -3.02
N TYR A 117 34.27 -11.04 -2.28
CA TYR A 117 32.83 -11.30 -2.44
C TYR A 117 32.02 -10.48 -1.43
N ILE A 118 31.03 -9.71 -1.92
CA ILE A 118 30.09 -9.00 -1.06
C ILE A 118 28.90 -9.92 -0.75
N GLU A 119 28.58 -10.07 0.53
CA GLU A 119 27.44 -10.86 0.97
C GLU A 119 26.10 -10.20 0.64
N GLY A 120 25.12 -11.05 0.29
CA GLY A 120 23.73 -10.66 0.02
C GLY A 120 23.25 -11.18 -1.34
N GLN A 121 22.17 -10.57 -1.85
CA GLN A 121 21.50 -10.96 -3.09
C GLN A 121 21.03 -9.77 -3.92
N SER A 122 20.89 -9.97 -5.22
CA SER A 122 20.21 -9.04 -6.12
C SER A 122 18.69 -9.04 -5.88
N LEU A 123 18.02 -7.97 -6.28
CA LEU A 123 16.57 -7.79 -6.08
C LEU A 123 15.76 -7.93 -7.37
N THR A 124 16.40 -8.24 -8.50
CA THR A 124 15.78 -8.41 -9.83
C THR A 124 14.56 -9.33 -9.88
N HIS A 125 14.54 -10.35 -9.01
CA HIS A 125 13.46 -11.31 -8.98
C HIS A 125 12.20 -10.81 -8.27
N LEU A 126 12.26 -9.68 -7.56
CA LEU A 126 11.12 -9.12 -6.84
C LEU A 126 10.20 -8.38 -7.81
N GLY A 127 8.90 -8.67 -7.80
CA GLY A 127 7.93 -7.91 -8.60
C GLY A 127 7.67 -6.50 -8.07
N HIS A 128 7.99 -6.24 -6.80
CA HIS A 128 7.75 -4.97 -6.13
C HIS A 128 8.89 -4.58 -5.19
N LEU A 129 9.32 -3.33 -5.24
CA LEU A 129 10.30 -2.76 -4.31
C LEU A 129 9.63 -1.71 -3.40
N PRO A 130 9.72 -1.85 -2.06
CA PRO A 130 9.23 -0.84 -1.14
C PRO A 130 9.94 0.51 -1.34
N GLY A 131 9.22 1.61 -1.10
CA GLY A 131 9.76 2.98 -1.23
C GLY A 131 11.13 3.22 -0.56
N PRO A 132 11.39 2.72 0.66
CA PRO A 132 12.72 2.83 1.28
C PRO A 132 13.86 2.15 0.51
N VAL A 133 13.57 1.02 -0.17
CA VAL A 133 14.55 0.31 -1.01
C VAL A 133 14.86 1.12 -2.26
N VAL A 134 13.83 1.61 -2.95
CA VAL A 134 13.95 2.52 -4.10
C VAL A 134 14.77 3.78 -3.72
N ALA A 135 14.47 4.40 -2.58
CA ALA A 135 15.25 5.53 -2.08
C ALA A 135 16.71 5.15 -1.76
N GLY A 136 16.95 3.92 -1.30
CA GLY A 136 18.30 3.39 -1.07
C GLY A 136 19.14 3.28 -2.33
N PHE A 137 18.57 2.84 -3.47
CA PHE A 137 19.24 2.87 -4.77
C PHE A 137 19.65 4.30 -5.17
N GLY A 138 18.73 5.26 -5.04
CA GLY A 138 19.02 6.67 -5.34
C GLY A 138 20.10 7.27 -4.45
N ARG A 139 20.07 6.96 -3.14
CA ARG A 139 21.09 7.38 -2.18
C ARG A 139 22.47 6.83 -2.57
N LEU A 140 22.56 5.52 -2.82
CA LEU A 140 23.79 4.85 -3.24
C LEU A 140 24.36 5.48 -4.51
N CYS A 141 23.51 5.76 -5.49
CA CYS A 141 23.92 6.43 -6.72
C CYS A 141 24.52 7.81 -6.46
N GLY A 142 23.88 8.63 -5.59
CA GLY A 142 24.41 9.93 -5.20
C GLY A 142 25.76 9.84 -4.46
N GLU A 143 25.91 8.87 -3.56
CA GLU A 143 27.15 8.61 -2.81
C GLU A 143 28.28 8.15 -3.74
N MET A 144 27.98 7.27 -4.70
CA MET A 144 28.91 6.79 -5.72
C MET A 144 29.42 7.94 -6.60
N ASP A 145 28.51 8.74 -7.14
CA ASP A 145 28.85 9.88 -8.00
C ASP A 145 29.71 10.91 -7.28
N LEU A 146 29.42 11.16 -5.99
CA LEU A 146 30.20 12.08 -5.17
C LEU A 146 31.60 11.51 -4.89
N ALA A 147 31.72 10.21 -4.65
CA ALA A 147 32.99 9.54 -4.42
C ALA A 147 33.88 9.53 -5.68
N LEU A 148 33.28 9.36 -6.87
CA LEU A 148 33.96 9.33 -8.17
C LEU A 148 34.25 10.71 -8.80
N ALA A 149 33.65 11.80 -8.31
CA ALA A 149 33.77 13.13 -8.93
C ALA A 149 35.22 13.62 -9.19
N GLY A 150 36.19 13.19 -8.36
CA GLY A 150 37.61 13.52 -8.51
C GLY A 150 38.47 12.41 -9.13
N PHE A 151 37.89 11.27 -9.49
CA PHE A 151 38.62 10.13 -10.04
C PHE A 151 38.91 10.34 -11.53
N ASN A 152 40.15 10.05 -11.94
CA ASN A 152 40.56 10.14 -13.34
C ASN A 152 41.52 9.01 -13.70
N HIS A 153 41.31 8.39 -14.85
CA HIS A 153 42.17 7.33 -15.37
C HIS A 153 42.04 7.27 -16.89
N ALA A 154 43.14 7.01 -17.61
CA ALA A 154 43.14 7.02 -19.08
C ALA A 154 42.20 5.95 -19.69
N GLY A 155 41.96 4.85 -18.98
CA GLY A 155 41.01 3.81 -19.39
C GLY A 155 39.54 4.20 -19.34
N LEU A 156 39.19 5.37 -18.77
CA LEU A 156 37.82 5.90 -18.78
C LEU A 156 37.45 6.58 -20.10
N GLU A 157 38.45 6.98 -20.90
CA GLU A 157 38.26 7.57 -22.22
C GLU A 157 37.99 6.46 -23.26
N ARG A 158 36.81 5.86 -23.14
CA ARG A 158 36.33 4.74 -23.96
C ARG A 158 34.90 4.98 -24.44
N THR A 159 34.45 4.16 -25.38
CA THR A 159 33.08 4.19 -25.92
C THR A 159 32.38 2.91 -25.48
N LEU A 160 31.26 3.04 -24.78
CA LEU A 160 30.43 1.92 -24.34
C LEU A 160 29.06 1.99 -25.01
N GLN A 161 28.39 0.82 -25.14
CA GLN A 161 27.06 0.70 -25.73
C GLN A 161 26.03 1.47 -24.91
N TRP A 162 26.27 1.55 -23.61
CA TRP A 162 25.39 2.12 -22.61
C TRP A 162 25.63 3.61 -22.37
N ASP A 163 26.63 4.22 -23.02
CA ASP A 163 26.90 5.65 -22.88
C ASP A 163 25.80 6.48 -23.56
N ALA A 164 25.07 7.24 -22.74
CA ALA A 164 23.96 8.08 -23.18
C ALA A 164 24.31 9.06 -24.31
N ARG A 165 25.58 9.50 -24.41
CA ARG A 165 26.05 10.37 -25.50
C ARG A 165 25.91 9.76 -26.89
N HIS A 166 25.80 8.44 -26.97
CA HIS A 166 25.72 7.68 -28.21
C HIS A 166 24.37 6.99 -28.42
N ALA A 167 23.41 7.18 -27.50
CA ALA A 167 22.13 6.48 -27.53
C ALA A 167 21.38 6.65 -28.85
N ASN A 168 21.24 7.88 -29.39
CA ASN A 168 20.50 8.09 -30.64
C ASN A 168 21.16 7.40 -31.85
N ALA A 169 22.49 7.51 -31.97
CA ALA A 169 23.23 6.84 -33.04
C ALA A 169 23.11 5.31 -32.96
N LEU A 170 23.09 4.76 -31.75
CA LEU A 170 22.90 3.34 -31.51
C LEU A 170 21.46 2.90 -31.81
N ILE A 171 20.46 3.66 -31.37
CA ILE A 171 19.04 3.42 -31.67
C ILE A 171 18.85 3.38 -33.19
N ALA A 172 19.30 4.40 -33.92
CA ALA A 172 19.20 4.46 -35.37
C ALA A 172 19.87 3.26 -36.07
N HIS A 173 20.97 2.74 -35.52
CA HIS A 173 21.66 1.57 -36.05
C HIS A 173 20.92 0.25 -35.78
N LEU A 174 20.37 0.07 -34.58
CA LEU A 174 19.74 -1.18 -34.16
C LEU A 174 18.24 -1.26 -34.50
N LEU A 175 17.59 -0.13 -34.75
CA LEU A 175 16.16 -0.05 -35.06
C LEU A 175 15.67 -1.04 -36.15
N PRO A 176 16.44 -1.34 -37.21
CA PRO A 176 16.05 -2.34 -38.22
C PRO A 176 15.89 -3.78 -37.69
N ILE A 177 16.36 -4.10 -36.48
CA ILE A 177 16.23 -5.42 -35.84
C ILE A 177 14.77 -5.70 -35.44
N ILE A 178 14.02 -4.66 -35.07
CA ILE A 178 12.61 -4.77 -34.73
C ILE A 178 11.80 -5.06 -35.99
N LYS A 179 11.18 -6.25 -36.02
CA LYS A 179 10.41 -6.72 -37.17
C LYS A 179 8.99 -6.18 -37.20
N ASP A 180 8.43 -5.82 -36.05
CA ASP A 180 7.09 -5.26 -35.93
C ASP A 180 7.11 -3.75 -36.28
N ASP A 181 6.35 -3.36 -37.29
CA ASP A 181 6.34 -1.99 -37.80
C ASP A 181 5.82 -0.98 -36.77
N GLN A 182 4.86 -1.38 -35.93
CA GLN A 182 4.25 -0.51 -34.94
C GLN A 182 5.20 -0.24 -33.78
N GLN A 183 5.84 -1.28 -33.25
CA GLN A 183 6.87 -1.18 -32.22
C GLN A 183 8.06 -0.36 -32.71
N ARG A 184 8.50 -0.62 -33.95
CA ARG A 184 9.60 0.12 -34.56
C ARG A 184 9.29 1.61 -34.71
N GLY A 185 8.07 1.95 -35.16
CA GLY A 185 7.61 3.34 -35.23
C GLY A 185 7.58 4.01 -33.85
N LEU A 186 7.04 3.32 -32.84
CA LEU A 186 6.99 3.83 -31.47
C LEU A 186 8.39 4.14 -30.90
N ILE A 187 9.34 3.22 -31.05
CA ILE A 187 10.73 3.43 -30.58
C ILE A 187 11.36 4.64 -31.30
N ALA A 188 11.15 4.78 -32.61
CA ALA A 188 11.68 5.89 -33.39
C ALA A 188 11.12 7.25 -32.92
N ASP A 189 9.78 7.35 -32.81
CA ASP A 189 9.09 8.58 -32.43
C ASP A 189 9.50 9.05 -31.01
N VAL A 190 9.60 8.08 -30.08
CA VAL A 190 10.00 8.33 -28.69
C VAL A 190 11.47 8.75 -28.61
N ALA A 191 12.36 8.10 -29.36
CA ALA A 191 13.77 8.45 -29.39
C ALA A 191 14.00 9.85 -29.98
N GLU A 192 13.30 10.20 -31.07
CA GLU A 192 13.36 11.53 -31.67
C GLU A 192 12.82 12.60 -30.71
N LEU A 193 11.74 12.29 -29.97
CA LEU A 193 11.21 13.19 -28.95
C LEU A 193 12.22 13.40 -27.81
N ALA A 194 12.82 12.33 -27.28
CA ALA A 194 13.83 12.42 -26.22
C ALA A 194 15.06 13.22 -26.69
N GLU A 195 15.55 12.99 -27.91
CA GLU A 195 16.70 13.72 -28.47
C GLU A 195 16.40 15.22 -28.60
N ARG A 196 15.22 15.60 -29.08
CA ARG A 196 14.81 17.02 -29.18
C ARG A 196 14.82 17.73 -27.84
N HIS A 197 14.48 17.04 -26.76
CA HIS A 197 14.55 17.59 -25.40
C HIS A 197 15.98 17.65 -24.84
N LEU A 198 16.84 16.71 -25.24
CA LEU A 198 18.24 16.64 -24.75
C LEU A 198 19.18 17.62 -25.46
N LEU A 199 18.99 17.84 -26.77
CA LEU A 199 19.91 18.64 -27.60
C LEU A 199 20.22 20.04 -27.03
N PRO A 200 19.26 20.79 -26.44
CA PRO A 200 19.55 22.10 -25.83
C PRO A 200 20.31 22.03 -24.50
N LEU A 201 20.45 20.85 -23.90
CA LEU A 201 21.01 20.62 -22.56
C LEU A 201 22.43 20.07 -22.61
N VAL A 202 22.82 19.37 -23.69
CA VAL A 202 24.06 18.58 -23.77
C VAL A 202 25.34 19.32 -23.36
N ASP A 203 25.48 20.59 -23.75
CA ASP A 203 26.66 21.42 -23.47
C ASP A 203 26.71 21.93 -22.02
N LYS A 204 25.60 21.77 -21.27
CA LYS A 204 25.45 22.22 -19.89
C LYS A 204 25.58 21.08 -18.87
N LEU A 205 25.52 19.83 -19.32
CA LEU A 205 25.58 18.67 -18.45
C LEU A 205 27.01 18.44 -17.91
N PRO A 206 27.20 18.36 -16.58
CA PRO A 206 28.51 18.04 -16.00
C PRO A 206 29.04 16.69 -16.47
N VAL A 207 30.35 16.61 -16.74
CA VAL A 207 31.04 15.36 -17.15
C VAL A 207 32.02 14.92 -16.07
N GLN A 208 31.89 13.69 -15.60
CA GLN A 208 32.77 13.08 -14.59
C GLN A 208 32.91 11.57 -14.79
N ALA A 209 33.74 10.92 -13.97
CA ALA A 209 33.73 9.47 -13.84
C ALA A 209 32.45 9.03 -13.11
N ILE A 210 31.75 8.04 -13.65
CA ILE A 210 30.51 7.46 -13.07
C ILE A 210 30.55 5.94 -13.14
N HIS A 211 29.74 5.26 -12.32
CA HIS A 211 29.64 3.79 -12.30
C HIS A 211 28.88 3.26 -13.53
N MET A 212 27.74 3.88 -13.84
CA MET A 212 26.85 3.61 -14.99
C MET A 212 26.13 2.26 -14.95
N ASP A 213 26.13 1.56 -13.82
CA ASP A 213 25.50 0.23 -13.69
C ASP A 213 24.98 -0.06 -12.26
N ILE A 214 24.43 0.95 -11.59
CA ILE A 214 23.76 0.78 -10.29
C ILE A 214 22.35 0.27 -10.54
N THR A 215 22.21 -1.04 -10.68
CA THR A 215 20.95 -1.74 -11.02
C THR A 215 20.58 -2.74 -9.93
N ASP A 216 19.34 -3.21 -9.96
CA ASP A 216 18.81 -4.25 -9.09
C ASP A 216 19.51 -5.61 -9.25
N ASP A 217 20.24 -5.82 -10.35
CA ASP A 217 21.17 -6.94 -10.56
C ASP A 217 22.51 -6.78 -9.82
N ASN A 218 23.04 -5.55 -9.83
CA ASN A 218 24.42 -5.26 -9.42
C ASN A 218 24.52 -4.61 -8.04
N VAL A 219 23.40 -4.29 -7.40
CA VAL A 219 23.37 -3.85 -6.00
C VAL A 219 22.94 -5.02 -5.12
N VAL A 220 23.72 -5.25 -4.08
CA VAL A 220 23.57 -6.40 -3.20
C VAL A 220 22.88 -5.98 -1.91
N TRP A 221 21.85 -6.72 -1.53
CA TRP A 221 21.02 -6.46 -0.36
C TRP A 221 20.93 -7.68 0.55
N GLN A 222 20.69 -7.43 1.83
CA GLN A 222 20.44 -8.49 2.81
C GLN A 222 19.31 -8.09 3.74
N ARG A 223 18.50 -9.05 4.17
CA ARG A 223 17.48 -8.80 5.18
C ARG A 223 18.08 -8.82 6.58
N ASP A 224 17.72 -7.84 7.40
CA ASP A 224 18.05 -7.83 8.82
C ASP A 224 17.15 -8.79 9.63
N SER A 225 17.28 -8.77 10.96
CA SER A 225 16.47 -9.61 11.85
C SER A 225 14.97 -9.24 11.86
N GLN A 226 14.61 -8.06 11.35
CA GLN A 226 13.23 -7.60 11.16
C GLN A 226 12.75 -7.79 9.71
N ARG A 227 13.50 -8.57 8.92
CA ARG A 227 13.27 -8.83 7.50
C ARG A 227 13.28 -7.59 6.61
N GLN A 228 13.81 -6.47 7.09
CA GLN A 228 13.93 -5.26 6.28
C GLN A 228 15.18 -5.34 5.41
N TRP A 229 15.06 -4.89 4.16
CA TRP A 229 16.17 -4.86 3.22
C TRP A 229 17.23 -3.82 3.63
N GLN A 230 18.46 -4.28 3.78
CA GLN A 230 19.64 -3.48 4.10
C GLN A 230 20.63 -3.56 2.95
N LEU A 231 21.04 -2.40 2.45
CA LEU A 231 22.04 -2.27 1.40
C LEU A 231 23.40 -2.81 1.89
N GLN A 232 24.03 -3.70 1.11
CA GLN A 232 25.36 -4.27 1.43
C GLN A 232 26.47 -3.76 0.52
N GLY A 233 26.16 -3.28 -0.69
CA GLY A 233 27.16 -2.70 -1.58
C GLY A 233 26.79 -2.83 -3.04
N VAL A 234 27.71 -2.41 -3.90
CA VAL A 234 27.59 -2.52 -5.35
C VAL A 234 28.69 -3.41 -5.89
N ILE A 235 28.32 -4.29 -6.81
CA ILE A 235 29.20 -5.18 -7.53
C ILE A 235 29.26 -4.77 -9.00
N ASP A 236 30.28 -5.29 -9.68
CA ASP A 236 30.57 -5.08 -11.08
C ASP A 236 30.86 -3.65 -11.55
N PHE A 237 32.14 -3.37 -11.78
CA PHE A 237 32.63 -2.07 -12.28
C PHE A 237 32.92 -2.10 -13.78
N GLY A 238 32.28 -3.03 -14.51
CA GLY A 238 32.44 -3.26 -15.94
C GLY A 238 32.23 -2.01 -16.79
N ASP A 239 31.32 -1.13 -16.36
CA ASP A 239 30.81 0.02 -17.11
C ASP A 239 31.36 1.38 -16.65
N LEU A 240 32.29 1.39 -15.70
CA LEU A 240 32.95 2.61 -15.23
C LEU A 240 33.49 3.46 -16.40
N ILE A 241 33.03 4.71 -16.54
CA ILE A 241 33.31 5.56 -17.71
C ILE A 241 33.32 7.04 -17.33
N ARG A 242 33.95 7.88 -18.16
CA ARG A 242 33.83 9.34 -18.08
C ARG A 242 32.78 9.88 -19.07
N THR A 243 31.61 10.26 -18.56
CA THR A 243 30.46 10.78 -19.35
C THR A 243 29.62 11.77 -18.54
N TRP A 244 28.44 12.17 -19.04
CA TRP A 244 27.51 13.02 -18.30
C TRP A 244 27.13 12.39 -16.97
N ARG A 245 27.32 13.14 -15.87
CA ARG A 245 27.06 12.69 -14.50
C ARG A 245 25.68 12.07 -14.33
N ILE A 246 24.65 12.79 -14.77
CA ILE A 246 23.24 12.40 -14.67
C ILE A 246 22.90 11.03 -15.29
N THR A 247 23.78 10.50 -16.16
CA THR A 247 23.60 9.18 -16.77
C THR A 247 23.51 8.07 -15.72
N ASP A 248 24.26 8.15 -14.61
CA ASP A 248 24.26 7.10 -13.57
C ASP A 248 22.88 6.95 -12.92
N LEU A 249 22.29 8.09 -12.54
CA LEU A 249 20.92 8.12 -12.00
C LEU A 249 19.88 7.71 -13.05
N SER A 250 20.08 8.06 -14.33
CA SER A 250 19.16 7.64 -15.40
C SER A 250 19.15 6.12 -15.58
N VAL A 251 20.31 5.46 -15.48
CA VAL A 251 20.42 3.99 -15.52
C VAL A 251 19.76 3.37 -14.31
N THR A 252 20.05 3.91 -13.12
CA THR A 252 19.44 3.46 -11.86
C THR A 252 17.92 3.54 -11.92
N CYS A 253 17.37 4.68 -12.34
CA CYS A 253 15.92 4.86 -12.43
C CYS A 253 15.30 3.95 -13.49
N ALA A 254 15.95 3.77 -14.65
CA ALA A 254 15.44 2.87 -15.69
C ALA A 254 15.32 1.43 -15.19
N ALA A 255 16.32 0.93 -14.46
CA ALA A 255 16.32 -0.42 -13.89
C ALA A 255 15.12 -0.63 -12.94
N LEU A 256 14.77 0.39 -12.14
CA LEU A 256 13.69 0.30 -11.16
C LEU A 256 12.27 0.25 -11.77
N LEU A 257 12.08 0.61 -13.04
CA LEU A 257 10.74 0.74 -13.64
C LEU A 257 9.98 -0.58 -13.79
N HIS A 258 10.66 -1.73 -13.83
CA HIS A 258 9.97 -3.02 -13.97
C HIS A 258 9.41 -3.57 -12.65
N HIS A 259 9.72 -2.97 -11.50
CA HIS A 259 9.19 -3.36 -10.18
C HIS A 259 7.93 -2.58 -9.76
N ALA A 260 7.31 -1.85 -10.69
CA ALA A 260 6.40 -0.75 -10.37
C ALA A 260 4.96 -0.94 -10.84
N ASP A 261 4.59 -2.13 -11.29
CA ASP A 261 3.24 -2.41 -11.82
C ASP A 261 2.77 -1.39 -12.89
N GLY A 262 3.70 -0.86 -13.69
CA GLY A 262 3.41 0.15 -14.70
C GLY A 262 3.36 1.61 -14.23
N ASP A 263 3.72 1.93 -12.99
CA ASP A 263 3.74 3.32 -12.49
C ASP A 263 5.13 3.99 -12.63
N PRO A 264 5.31 4.96 -13.56
CA PRO A 264 6.59 5.66 -13.73
C PRO A 264 6.97 6.56 -12.55
N PHE A 265 6.03 6.91 -11.66
CA PHE A 265 6.31 7.76 -10.49
C PHE A 265 7.05 7.00 -9.38
N CYS A 266 7.19 5.67 -9.50
CA CYS A 266 7.91 4.83 -8.55
C CYS A 266 9.37 5.26 -8.33
N ILE A 267 10.00 5.95 -9.30
CA ILE A 267 11.40 6.39 -9.24
C ILE A 267 11.61 7.68 -8.44
N LEU A 268 10.55 8.43 -8.12
CA LEU A 268 10.68 9.72 -7.44
C LEU A 268 11.42 9.63 -6.09
N PRO A 269 11.22 8.59 -5.24
CA PRO A 269 12.02 8.39 -4.03
C PRO A 269 13.53 8.25 -4.31
N ALA A 270 13.92 7.57 -5.40
CA ALA A 270 15.32 7.46 -5.79
C ALA A 270 15.89 8.83 -6.19
N VAL A 271 15.15 9.59 -6.99
CA VAL A 271 15.56 10.95 -7.41
C VAL A 271 15.71 11.89 -6.21
N GLN A 272 14.77 11.86 -5.27
CA GLN A 272 14.82 12.63 -4.04
C GLN A 272 16.04 12.27 -3.18
N ALA A 273 16.28 10.98 -2.99
CA ALA A 273 17.39 10.49 -2.19
C ALA A 273 18.75 10.83 -2.83
N TYR A 274 18.88 10.70 -4.16
CA TYR A 274 20.06 11.15 -4.89
C TYR A 274 20.29 12.65 -4.68
N HIS A 275 19.26 13.48 -4.93
CA HIS A 275 19.37 14.93 -4.87
C HIS A 275 19.74 15.43 -3.46
N ALA A 276 19.26 14.75 -2.41
CA ALA A 276 19.61 15.05 -1.03
C ALA A 276 21.10 14.79 -0.71
N VAL A 277 21.75 13.85 -1.39
CA VAL A 277 23.17 13.53 -1.21
C VAL A 277 24.06 14.36 -2.14
N ASN A 278 23.74 14.37 -3.44
CA ASN A 278 24.51 15.03 -4.49
C ASN A 278 23.57 15.91 -5.32
N PRO A 279 23.35 17.19 -4.93
CA PRO A 279 22.37 18.05 -5.57
C PRO A 279 22.54 18.17 -7.09
N LEU A 280 21.43 17.95 -7.79
CA LEU A 280 21.33 18.06 -9.24
C LEU A 280 21.07 19.50 -9.68
N GLN A 281 21.69 19.89 -10.79
CA GLN A 281 21.42 21.15 -11.47
C GLN A 281 20.07 21.09 -12.19
N HIS A 282 19.49 22.25 -12.49
CA HIS A 282 18.20 22.32 -13.18
C HIS A 282 18.24 21.58 -14.53
N GLU A 283 19.30 21.80 -15.31
CA GLU A 283 19.52 21.14 -16.59
C GLU A 283 19.66 19.61 -16.50
N GLU A 284 20.25 19.10 -15.41
CA GLU A 284 20.33 17.65 -15.16
C GLU A 284 18.95 17.07 -14.85
N LEU A 285 18.12 17.77 -14.06
CA LEU A 285 16.74 17.36 -13.77
C LEU A 285 15.89 17.32 -15.04
N GLN A 286 16.07 18.29 -15.94
CA GLN A 286 15.39 18.30 -17.25
C GLN A 286 15.86 17.18 -18.18
N ALA A 287 17.14 16.81 -18.12
CA ALA A 287 17.70 15.74 -18.94
C ALA A 287 17.34 14.33 -18.44
N LEU A 288 17.05 14.16 -17.14
CA LEU A 288 16.91 12.85 -16.51
C LEU A 288 15.87 11.94 -17.18
N TRP A 289 14.62 12.41 -17.35
CA TRP A 289 13.57 11.56 -17.91
C TRP A 289 13.78 11.25 -19.41
N PRO A 290 14.15 12.21 -20.28
CA PRO A 290 14.55 11.89 -21.65
C PRO A 290 15.70 10.87 -21.74
N LEU A 291 16.67 10.92 -20.82
CA LEU A 291 17.75 9.93 -20.75
C LEU A 291 17.24 8.54 -20.35
N ILE A 292 16.33 8.44 -19.37
CA ILE A 292 15.68 7.17 -18.98
C ILE A 292 14.93 6.56 -20.18
N VAL A 293 14.21 7.38 -20.93
CA VAL A 293 13.48 6.95 -22.13
C VAL A 293 14.42 6.46 -23.24
N ALA A 294 15.49 7.19 -23.52
CA ALA A 294 16.50 6.77 -24.49
C ALA A 294 17.21 5.48 -24.05
N ARG A 295 17.50 5.35 -22.74
CA ARG A 295 18.07 4.13 -22.14
C ARG A 295 17.15 2.94 -22.33
N ALA A 296 15.85 3.09 -22.06
CA ALA A 296 14.87 2.03 -22.23
C ALA A 296 14.78 1.54 -23.70
N ALA A 297 14.83 2.46 -24.67
CA ALA A 297 14.87 2.10 -26.10
C ALA A 297 16.15 1.33 -26.45
N VAL A 298 17.30 1.76 -25.93
CA VAL A 298 18.58 1.05 -26.13
C VAL A 298 18.54 -0.35 -25.52
N LEU A 299 17.96 -0.53 -24.32
CA LEU A 299 17.81 -1.84 -23.68
C LEU A 299 17.04 -2.81 -24.58
N VAL A 300 15.82 -2.46 -24.98
CA VAL A 300 14.98 -3.29 -25.87
C VAL A 300 15.71 -3.66 -27.17
N LEU A 301 16.30 -2.68 -27.86
CA LEU A 301 16.99 -2.92 -29.13
C LEU A 301 18.22 -3.83 -28.96
N SER A 302 18.92 -3.70 -27.84
CA SER A 302 20.10 -4.52 -27.52
C SER A 302 19.69 -5.94 -27.15
N GLY A 303 18.63 -6.11 -26.35
CA GLY A 303 18.09 -7.43 -26.00
C GLY A 303 17.56 -8.19 -27.20
N GLU A 304 16.80 -7.53 -28.09
CA GLU A 304 16.33 -8.12 -29.35
C GLU A 304 17.50 -8.53 -30.26
N GLN A 305 18.55 -7.72 -30.33
CA GLN A 305 19.78 -8.09 -31.03
C GLN A 305 20.41 -9.36 -30.42
N GLN A 306 20.55 -9.41 -29.10
CA GLN A 306 21.19 -10.53 -28.42
C GLN A 306 20.41 -11.83 -28.60
N VAL A 307 19.09 -11.80 -28.47
CA VAL A 307 18.21 -12.96 -28.72
C VAL A 307 18.27 -13.40 -30.18
N SER A 308 18.50 -12.48 -31.12
CA SER A 308 18.70 -12.84 -32.53
C SER A 308 20.04 -13.54 -32.81
N ILE A 309 21.08 -13.23 -32.02
CA ILE A 309 22.43 -13.80 -32.15
C ILE A 309 22.53 -15.17 -31.45
N ASP A 310 21.96 -15.29 -30.25
CA ASP A 310 21.91 -16.54 -29.50
C ASP A 310 20.47 -16.87 -29.03
N PRO A 311 19.63 -17.41 -29.93
CA PRO A 311 18.24 -17.73 -29.61
C PRO A 311 18.09 -18.79 -28.52
N GLY A 312 19.16 -19.53 -28.18
CA GLY A 312 19.17 -20.59 -27.18
C GLY A 312 19.30 -20.10 -25.74
N ASN A 313 19.74 -18.85 -25.53
CA ASN A 313 20.03 -18.30 -24.21
C ASN A 313 18.74 -17.90 -23.47
N ALA A 314 18.32 -18.72 -22.49
CA ALA A 314 17.13 -18.45 -21.68
C ALA A 314 17.25 -17.15 -20.86
N TYR A 315 18.43 -16.86 -20.32
CA TYR A 315 18.69 -15.64 -19.56
C TYR A 315 18.45 -14.37 -20.40
N SER A 316 18.89 -14.36 -21.66
CA SER A 316 18.65 -13.22 -22.56
C SER A 316 17.17 -13.03 -22.92
N ARG A 317 16.37 -14.11 -22.97
CA ARG A 317 14.92 -14.02 -23.25
C ARG A 317 14.13 -13.53 -22.05
N ASP A 318 14.50 -13.95 -20.85
CA ASP A 318 13.82 -13.53 -19.62
C ASP A 318 14.09 -12.03 -19.37
N ASN A 319 15.34 -11.58 -19.52
CA ASN A 319 15.71 -10.15 -19.43
C ASN A 319 14.96 -9.28 -20.44
N LEU A 320 14.75 -9.75 -21.67
CA LEU A 320 14.04 -9.00 -22.71
C LEU A 320 12.60 -8.64 -22.27
N THR A 321 11.96 -9.48 -21.47
CA THR A 321 10.62 -9.18 -20.93
C THR A 321 10.68 -7.98 -19.97
N HIS A 322 11.70 -7.91 -19.11
CA HIS A 322 11.91 -6.77 -18.22
C HIS A 322 12.24 -5.49 -19.00
N GLU A 323 13.08 -5.58 -20.04
CA GLU A 323 13.46 -4.44 -20.87
C GLU A 323 12.25 -3.82 -21.60
N TRP A 324 11.36 -4.66 -22.14
CA TRP A 324 10.11 -4.21 -22.74
C TRP A 324 9.16 -3.56 -21.71
N GLU A 325 9.11 -4.09 -20.49
CA GLU A 325 8.34 -3.48 -19.40
C GLU A 325 8.89 -2.10 -19.04
N ILE A 326 10.22 -1.96 -18.86
CA ILE A 326 10.88 -0.66 -18.63
C ILE A 326 10.50 0.34 -19.72
N PHE A 327 10.60 -0.06 -21.00
CA PHE A 327 10.22 0.81 -22.12
C PHE A 327 8.73 1.20 -22.09
N ARG A 328 7.84 0.25 -21.79
CA ARG A 328 6.40 0.50 -21.67
C ARG A 328 6.10 1.49 -20.53
N VAL A 329 6.73 1.33 -19.37
CA VAL A 329 6.53 2.25 -18.23
C VAL A 329 7.10 3.62 -18.53
N ALA A 330 8.33 3.70 -19.06
CA ALA A 330 9.01 4.96 -19.40
C ALA A 330 8.23 5.79 -20.44
N THR A 331 7.43 5.13 -21.29
CA THR A 331 6.63 5.77 -22.35
C THR A 331 5.14 5.87 -22.02
N SER A 332 4.72 5.45 -20.82
CA SER A 332 3.31 5.41 -20.41
C SER A 332 2.69 6.78 -20.13
N VAL A 333 3.52 7.83 -19.95
CA VAL A 333 3.10 9.19 -19.63
C VAL A 333 3.89 10.22 -20.46
N PRO A 334 3.35 11.44 -20.67
CA PRO A 334 4.09 12.49 -21.38
C PRO A 334 5.40 12.86 -20.67
N LEU A 335 6.47 13.14 -21.43
CA LEU A 335 7.77 13.57 -20.88
C LEU A 335 7.62 14.78 -19.93
N ALA A 336 6.80 15.75 -20.32
CA ALA A 336 6.52 16.95 -19.53
C ALA A 336 5.93 16.64 -18.15
N LEU A 337 5.14 15.55 -18.03
CA LEU A 337 4.57 15.15 -16.74
C LEU A 337 5.66 14.69 -15.78
N MET A 338 6.57 13.85 -16.28
CA MET A 338 7.68 13.34 -15.47
C MET A 338 8.71 14.41 -15.16
N GLU A 339 8.97 15.35 -16.09
CA GLU A 339 9.78 16.53 -15.79
C GLU A 339 9.16 17.35 -14.63
N ALA A 340 7.85 17.64 -14.71
CA ALA A 340 7.15 18.35 -13.64
C ALA A 340 7.17 17.58 -12.31
N ALA A 341 7.03 16.24 -12.35
CA ALA A 341 7.07 15.38 -11.18
C ALA A 341 8.47 15.36 -10.53
N ILE A 342 9.53 15.20 -11.33
CA ILE A 342 10.93 15.23 -10.89
C ILE A 342 11.28 16.57 -10.24
N LEU A 343 10.92 17.68 -10.88
CA LEU A 343 11.16 19.02 -10.33
C LEU A 343 10.43 19.18 -8.99
N THR A 344 9.16 18.81 -8.92
CA THR A 344 8.35 18.90 -7.70
C THR A 344 8.93 18.04 -6.59
N ALA A 345 9.38 16.82 -6.91
CA ALA A 345 9.93 15.88 -5.95
C ALA A 345 11.17 16.44 -5.22
N VAL A 346 12.00 17.24 -5.91
CA VAL A 346 13.19 17.90 -5.33
C VAL A 346 12.92 19.34 -4.85
N GLY A 347 11.65 19.75 -4.76
CA GLY A 347 11.25 21.07 -4.26
C GLY A 347 11.42 22.23 -5.25
N GLN A 348 11.64 21.94 -6.54
CA GLN A 348 11.61 22.94 -7.62
C GLN A 348 10.21 23.05 -8.21
N THR A 349 9.87 24.21 -8.76
CA THR A 349 8.55 24.45 -9.37
C THR A 349 8.70 25.07 -10.75
N LEU A 350 7.75 24.77 -11.64
CA LEU A 350 7.67 25.44 -12.94
C LEU A 350 7.36 26.93 -12.74
N PRO A 351 7.89 27.84 -13.59
CA PRO A 351 7.66 29.28 -13.47
C PRO A 351 6.18 29.63 -13.42
N SER A 352 5.75 30.52 -12.52
CA SER A 352 4.34 30.93 -12.44
C SER A 352 3.83 31.53 -13.76
N ILE A 353 2.55 31.33 -14.07
CA ILE A 353 1.93 32.01 -15.21
C ILE A 353 1.61 33.44 -14.79
N GLY A 354 2.27 34.41 -15.41
CA GLY A 354 1.93 35.82 -15.26
C GLY A 354 0.52 36.10 -15.80
N SER A 355 -0.29 36.82 -15.03
CA SER A 355 -1.66 37.23 -15.42
C SER A 355 -1.69 38.55 -16.21
N GLU A 356 -0.56 39.25 -16.28
CA GLU A 356 -0.44 40.54 -16.95
C GLU A 356 -0.73 40.40 -18.45
N GLY A 357 -1.85 40.96 -18.88
CA GLY A 357 -2.17 41.08 -20.30
C GLY A 357 -3.14 40.05 -20.86
N PHE A 358 -3.78 39.18 -20.07
CA PHE A 358 -4.92 38.38 -20.55
C PHE A 358 -6.21 39.20 -20.69
N ALA A 359 -7.08 38.79 -21.62
CA ALA A 359 -8.47 39.21 -21.67
C ALA A 359 -9.34 38.15 -20.97
N PRO A 360 -10.48 38.53 -20.37
CA PRO A 360 -11.42 37.56 -19.83
C PRO A 360 -11.94 36.62 -20.91
N LEU A 361 -12.01 35.32 -20.62
CA LEU A 361 -12.56 34.31 -21.53
C LEU A 361 -14.07 34.50 -21.76
N LEU A 362 -14.77 35.00 -20.72
CA LEU A 362 -16.21 35.25 -20.71
C LEU A 362 -16.50 36.70 -20.31
N PRO A 363 -16.24 37.71 -21.16
CA PRO A 363 -16.30 39.12 -20.78
C PRO A 363 -17.67 39.56 -20.24
N SER A 364 -18.74 39.01 -20.79
CA SER A 364 -20.12 39.30 -20.36
C SER A 364 -20.46 38.82 -18.94
N LEU A 365 -19.61 37.97 -18.35
CA LEU A 365 -19.81 37.38 -17.02
C LEU A 365 -18.81 37.88 -15.98
N VAL A 366 -17.89 38.78 -16.35
CA VAL A 366 -16.91 39.36 -15.42
C VAL A 366 -17.64 40.11 -14.30
N GLY A 367 -17.29 39.81 -13.05
CA GLY A 367 -17.90 40.41 -11.86
C GLY A 367 -19.28 39.84 -11.48
N ARG A 368 -19.79 38.85 -12.22
CA ARG A 368 -20.99 38.10 -11.83
C ARG A 368 -20.63 37.05 -10.78
N GLU A 369 -21.55 36.81 -9.84
CA GLU A 369 -21.39 35.77 -8.82
C GLU A 369 -21.75 34.39 -9.40
N PHE A 370 -20.95 33.38 -9.06
CA PHE A 370 -21.20 31.98 -9.39
C PHE A 370 -21.47 31.20 -8.11
N ALA A 371 -22.49 30.34 -8.12
CA ALA A 371 -22.63 29.30 -7.10
C ALA A 371 -21.51 28.26 -7.27
N LEU A 372 -20.53 28.27 -6.38
CA LEU A 372 -19.45 27.29 -6.34
C LEU A 372 -19.93 26.03 -5.60
N ILE A 373 -20.05 24.93 -6.34
CA ILE A 373 -20.57 23.68 -5.78
C ILE A 373 -19.44 22.82 -5.26
N ASP A 374 -19.55 22.44 -3.98
CA ASP A 374 -18.67 21.47 -3.36
C ASP A 374 -19.02 20.06 -3.86
N LEU A 375 -18.09 19.45 -4.59
CA LEU A 375 -18.19 18.08 -5.07
C LEU A 375 -17.10 17.19 -4.42
N GLY A 376 -16.56 17.65 -3.29
CA GLY A 376 -15.56 16.97 -2.50
C GLY A 376 -16.10 15.83 -1.64
N VAL A 377 -15.20 15.16 -0.92
CA VAL A 377 -15.51 14.02 -0.05
C VAL A 377 -16.48 14.40 1.08
N LEU A 378 -16.34 15.61 1.63
CA LEU A 378 -17.18 16.11 2.72
C LEU A 378 -18.44 16.84 2.24
N SER A 379 -18.72 16.81 0.93
CA SER A 379 -19.82 17.58 0.37
C SER A 379 -21.16 17.20 1.02
N PRO A 380 -21.95 18.18 1.48
CA PRO A 380 -23.29 17.93 2.03
C PRO A 380 -24.29 17.48 0.97
N HIS A 381 -23.94 17.60 -0.32
CA HIS A 381 -24.77 17.11 -1.42
C HIS A 381 -24.72 15.59 -1.58
N PHE A 382 -23.73 14.94 -0.97
CA PHE A 382 -23.56 13.51 -1.07
C PHE A 382 -24.05 12.80 0.19
N GLU A 383 -25.12 12.03 0.04
CA GLU A 383 -25.74 11.22 1.10
C GLU A 383 -26.25 9.90 0.54
N ALA A 384 -26.32 8.87 1.38
CA ALA A 384 -26.94 7.59 1.05
C ALA A 384 -26.48 6.97 -0.30
N GLY A 385 -25.20 7.13 -0.66
CA GLY A 385 -24.64 6.57 -1.90
C GLY A 385 -25.03 7.29 -3.19
N ASN A 386 -25.75 8.43 -3.15
CA ASN A 386 -26.19 9.15 -4.35
C ASN A 386 -25.04 9.59 -5.28
N TRP A 387 -23.83 9.72 -4.74
CA TRP A 387 -22.60 10.06 -5.45
C TRP A 387 -22.14 8.96 -6.42
N GLU A 388 -22.59 7.71 -6.23
CA GLU A 388 -22.34 6.60 -7.16
C GLU A 388 -23.20 6.70 -8.44
N GLN A 389 -24.19 7.58 -8.45
CA GLN A 389 -25.06 7.77 -9.62
C GLN A 389 -24.33 8.53 -10.72
N GLU A 390 -24.36 7.98 -11.93
CA GLU A 390 -23.77 8.62 -13.11
C GLU A 390 -24.34 10.03 -13.30
N GLY A 391 -23.47 10.99 -13.61
CA GLY A 391 -23.84 12.37 -13.88
C GLY A 391 -24.27 13.20 -12.66
N ILE A 392 -24.04 12.73 -11.43
CA ILE A 392 -24.43 13.47 -10.21
C ILE A 392 -23.80 14.88 -10.14
N ASP A 393 -22.51 15.02 -10.44
CA ASP A 393 -21.84 16.33 -10.49
C ASP A 393 -22.53 17.28 -11.46
N GLN A 394 -22.89 16.79 -12.66
CA GLN A 394 -23.55 17.59 -13.68
C GLN A 394 -24.96 17.99 -13.26
N ARG A 395 -25.70 17.11 -12.57
CA ARG A 395 -27.02 17.42 -12.03
C ARG A 395 -26.94 18.51 -10.96
N LEU A 396 -26.06 18.36 -9.97
CA LEU A 396 -25.85 19.34 -8.90
C LEU A 396 -25.47 20.72 -9.45
N LEU A 397 -24.56 20.78 -10.42
CA LEU A 397 -24.20 22.04 -11.09
C LEU A 397 -25.39 22.66 -11.85
N THR A 398 -26.22 21.83 -12.50
CA THR A 398 -27.37 22.31 -13.28
C THR A 398 -28.48 22.82 -12.36
N GLU A 399 -28.76 22.12 -11.27
CA GLU A 399 -29.72 22.54 -10.25
C GLU A 399 -29.29 23.85 -9.58
N ALA A 400 -28.00 23.96 -9.23
CA ALA A 400 -27.45 25.20 -8.70
C ALA A 400 -27.56 26.36 -9.69
N ALA A 401 -27.28 26.14 -10.98
CA ALA A 401 -27.42 27.17 -11.99
C ALA A 401 -28.88 27.57 -12.20
N ALA A 402 -29.83 26.63 -12.11
CA ALA A 402 -31.25 26.94 -12.17
C ALA A 402 -31.69 27.82 -10.97
N ALA A 403 -31.12 27.60 -9.79
CA ALA A 403 -31.44 28.36 -8.58
C ALA A 403 -30.73 29.73 -8.51
N HIS A 404 -29.47 29.82 -8.95
CA HIS A 404 -28.60 30.99 -8.76
C HIS A 404 -28.21 31.71 -10.06
N GLY A 405 -28.66 31.21 -11.21
CA GLY A 405 -28.37 31.75 -12.55
C GLY A 405 -27.03 31.28 -13.14
N LEU A 406 -25.98 31.17 -12.33
CA LEU A 406 -24.64 30.71 -12.72
C LEU A 406 -24.10 29.74 -11.67
N ALA A 407 -23.48 28.65 -12.11
CA ALA A 407 -22.81 27.71 -11.21
C ALA A 407 -21.47 27.23 -11.79
N ALA A 408 -20.54 26.88 -10.92
CA ALA A 408 -19.25 26.33 -11.32
C ALA A 408 -18.73 25.32 -10.30
N SER A 409 -17.93 24.38 -10.79
CA SER A 409 -17.17 23.44 -9.96
C SER A 409 -15.87 24.07 -9.47
N ARG A 410 -15.24 23.51 -8.43
CA ARG A 410 -13.89 23.95 -8.00
C ARG A 410 -12.75 23.25 -8.74
N TYR A 411 -11.73 24.00 -9.14
CA TYR A 411 -10.48 23.47 -9.73
C TYR A 411 -9.65 22.75 -8.66
N GLY A 412 -9.11 21.57 -8.99
CA GLY A 412 -8.27 20.78 -8.09
C GLY A 412 -8.98 20.14 -6.88
N GLN A 413 -10.30 20.32 -6.71
CA GLN A 413 -11.05 19.66 -5.64
C GLN A 413 -11.36 18.21 -6.04
N TYR A 414 -10.83 17.25 -5.30
CA TYR A 414 -11.04 15.82 -5.56
C TYR A 414 -12.53 15.47 -5.61
N ARG A 415 -12.95 14.69 -6.62
CA ARG A 415 -14.36 14.32 -6.84
C ARG A 415 -14.69 12.98 -6.20
N LEU A 416 -15.59 13.02 -5.22
CA LEU A 416 -16.12 11.81 -4.60
C LEU A 416 -16.93 10.95 -5.56
N SER A 417 -17.64 11.57 -6.51
CA SER A 417 -18.38 10.87 -7.59
C SER A 417 -17.49 10.04 -8.52
N ARG A 418 -16.16 10.19 -8.44
CA ARG A 418 -15.17 9.42 -9.21
C ARG A 418 -14.45 8.37 -8.37
N THR A 419 -14.74 8.26 -7.09
CA THR A 419 -14.25 7.18 -6.23
C THR A 419 -14.66 5.82 -6.80
N ARG A 420 -13.72 4.87 -6.78
CA ARG A 420 -13.95 3.50 -7.24
C ARG A 420 -13.67 2.53 -6.09
N ALA A 421 -14.67 1.73 -5.74
CA ALA A 421 -14.55 0.67 -4.75
C ALA A 421 -13.94 -0.60 -5.37
N ASP A 422 -13.35 -1.44 -4.51
CA ASP A 422 -12.79 -2.76 -4.84
C ASP A 422 -11.80 -2.71 -6.02
N THR A 423 -10.80 -1.83 -5.93
CA THR A 423 -9.74 -1.70 -6.94
C THR A 423 -8.40 -1.28 -6.32
N ALA A 424 -7.31 -1.86 -6.80
CA ALA A 424 -5.95 -1.43 -6.45
C ALA A 424 -5.55 -0.14 -7.17
N ALA A 425 -6.20 0.19 -8.30
CA ALA A 425 -5.90 1.39 -9.06
C ALA A 425 -6.39 2.64 -8.32
N GLU A 426 -5.52 3.62 -8.22
CA GLU A 426 -5.86 4.94 -7.72
C GLU A 426 -6.90 5.61 -8.65
N PRO A 427 -7.98 6.22 -8.13
CA PRO A 427 -9.01 6.81 -8.97
C PRO A 427 -8.62 8.19 -9.51
N ASP A 428 -9.03 8.52 -10.73
CA ASP A 428 -8.87 9.86 -11.33
C ASP A 428 -9.86 10.86 -10.72
N THR A 429 -9.58 11.33 -9.50
CA THR A 429 -10.47 12.22 -8.73
C THR A 429 -10.10 13.69 -8.86
N CYS A 430 -8.85 14.04 -9.20
CA CYS A 430 -8.40 15.43 -9.23
C CYS A 430 -8.74 16.11 -10.57
N PRO A 431 -9.63 17.11 -10.63
CA PRO A 431 -9.96 17.80 -11.86
C PRO A 431 -8.88 18.82 -12.25
N LEU A 432 -8.43 18.75 -13.50
CA LEU A 432 -7.51 19.70 -14.14
C LEU A 432 -8.26 20.75 -14.97
N HIS A 433 -9.52 21.01 -14.62
CA HIS A 433 -10.41 21.91 -15.34
C HIS A 433 -11.46 22.50 -14.39
N VAL A 434 -12.18 23.51 -14.86
CA VAL A 434 -13.39 24.03 -14.23
C VAL A 434 -14.57 23.79 -15.15
N GLU A 435 -15.63 23.18 -14.63
CA GLU A 435 -16.91 23.05 -15.33
C GLU A 435 -17.87 24.16 -14.89
N LEU A 436 -18.46 24.86 -15.86
CA LEU A 436 -19.38 25.98 -15.65
C LEU A 436 -20.76 25.66 -16.25
N ARG A 437 -21.79 26.24 -15.63
CA ARG A 437 -23.14 26.36 -16.16
C ARG A 437 -23.42 27.83 -16.38
N VAL A 438 -23.44 28.23 -17.64
CA VAL A 438 -23.68 29.60 -18.10
C VAL A 438 -24.76 29.58 -19.19
N PRO A 439 -25.40 30.72 -19.50
CA PRO A 439 -26.43 30.78 -20.53
C PRO A 439 -25.94 30.28 -21.90
N HIS A 440 -26.83 29.58 -22.61
CA HIS A 440 -26.57 29.22 -24.00
C HIS A 440 -26.39 30.48 -24.86
N GLY A 441 -25.42 30.46 -25.78
CA GLY A 441 -25.08 31.59 -26.63
C GLY A 441 -24.15 32.62 -26.00
N THR A 442 -23.73 32.45 -24.74
CA THR A 442 -22.69 33.31 -24.14
C THR A 442 -21.43 33.30 -25.01
N ALA A 443 -20.97 34.49 -25.41
CA ALA A 443 -19.78 34.64 -26.23
C ALA A 443 -18.51 34.22 -25.46
N VAL A 444 -17.65 33.48 -26.13
CA VAL A 444 -16.32 33.08 -25.65
C VAL A 444 -15.28 33.84 -26.45
N GLU A 445 -14.39 34.55 -25.78
CA GLU A 445 -13.37 35.41 -26.40
C GLU A 445 -11.95 34.92 -26.12
N SER A 446 -11.04 35.20 -27.06
CA SER A 446 -9.63 34.79 -26.98
C SER A 446 -8.89 35.54 -25.87
N PRO A 447 -8.40 34.86 -24.81
CA PRO A 447 -7.70 35.54 -23.71
C PRO A 447 -6.34 36.12 -24.13
N PHE A 448 -5.72 35.56 -25.17
CA PHE A 448 -4.44 35.99 -25.74
C PHE A 448 -4.43 35.78 -27.26
N ALA A 449 -3.38 36.21 -27.95
CA ALA A 449 -3.19 35.91 -29.37
C ALA A 449 -2.73 34.46 -29.56
N GLY A 450 -3.28 33.76 -30.54
CA GLY A 450 -3.01 32.34 -30.75
C GLY A 450 -3.67 31.78 -32.00
N VAL A 451 -3.53 30.46 -32.20
CA VAL A 451 -4.08 29.72 -33.33
C VAL A 451 -5.14 28.73 -32.84
N VAL A 452 -6.26 28.66 -33.56
CA VAL A 452 -7.36 27.76 -33.23
C VAL A 452 -7.08 26.35 -33.76
N HIS A 453 -7.28 25.36 -32.91
CA HIS A 453 -7.20 23.94 -33.23
C HIS A 453 -8.44 23.20 -32.73
N GLN A 454 -8.77 22.08 -33.38
CA GLN A 454 -9.82 21.16 -32.95
C GLN A 454 -9.20 19.76 -32.86
N PRO A 455 -8.51 19.44 -31.75
CA PRO A 455 -7.74 18.19 -31.63
C PRO A 455 -8.64 16.95 -31.59
N ALA A 456 -9.90 17.10 -31.16
CA ALA A 456 -10.89 16.04 -31.13
C ALA A 456 -12.30 16.62 -31.30
N ALA A 457 -13.27 15.76 -31.60
CA ALA A 457 -14.67 16.16 -31.70
C ALA A 457 -15.17 16.80 -30.39
N GLY A 458 -15.73 18.01 -30.49
CA GLY A 458 -16.26 18.75 -29.35
C GLY A 458 -15.21 19.45 -28.46
N VAL A 459 -13.94 19.43 -28.87
CA VAL A 459 -12.84 20.14 -28.18
C VAL A 459 -12.35 21.28 -29.04
N LEU A 460 -12.43 22.50 -28.52
CA LEU A 460 -11.84 23.69 -29.11
C LEU A 460 -10.58 24.05 -28.33
N GLN A 461 -9.46 24.17 -29.02
CA GLN A 461 -8.17 24.52 -28.45
C GLN A 461 -7.67 25.84 -29.05
N LEU A 462 -7.16 26.74 -28.21
CA LEU A 462 -6.44 27.94 -28.62
C LEU A 462 -5.00 27.84 -28.15
N ASP A 463 -4.07 27.76 -29.10
CA ASP A 463 -2.64 27.63 -28.82
C ASP A 463 -1.95 28.99 -28.94
N GLY A 464 -1.48 29.50 -27.80
CA GLY A 464 -0.62 30.66 -27.71
C GLY A 464 0.87 30.27 -27.64
N PRO A 465 1.77 31.26 -27.51
CA PRO A 465 3.22 30.99 -27.49
C PRO A 465 3.71 30.12 -26.33
N GLN A 466 3.05 30.19 -25.17
CA GLN A 466 3.46 29.47 -23.94
C GLN A 466 2.31 28.68 -23.30
N LEU A 467 1.07 28.97 -23.68
CA LEU A 467 -0.13 28.46 -23.02
C LEU A 467 -1.15 28.04 -24.07
N SER A 468 -1.94 27.06 -23.70
CA SER A 468 -3.05 26.59 -24.50
C SER A 468 -4.31 26.58 -23.65
N VAL A 469 -5.44 27.00 -24.22
CA VAL A 469 -6.74 26.91 -23.56
C VAL A 469 -7.59 25.89 -24.30
N ARG A 470 -8.03 24.86 -23.59
CA ARG A 470 -8.96 23.83 -24.09
C ARG A 470 -10.35 24.05 -23.55
N LEU A 471 -11.33 23.97 -24.45
CA LEU A 471 -12.73 24.29 -24.20
C LEU A 471 -13.63 23.16 -24.71
N TRP A 472 -14.57 22.76 -23.88
CA TRP A 472 -15.67 21.85 -24.25
C TRP A 472 -17.00 22.58 -24.13
N GLY A 473 -18.00 22.17 -24.92
CA GLY A 473 -19.33 22.80 -24.88
C GLY A 473 -19.37 24.17 -25.55
N VAL A 474 -18.48 24.43 -26.50
CA VAL A 474 -18.42 25.66 -27.31
C VAL A 474 -18.65 25.31 -28.78
N THR A 475 -19.54 26.05 -29.44
CA THR A 475 -19.66 26.04 -30.90
C THR A 475 -18.69 27.09 -31.47
N PRO A 476 -17.63 26.66 -32.18
CA PRO A 476 -16.64 27.59 -32.72
C PRO A 476 -17.22 28.41 -33.86
N THR A 477 -16.83 29.68 -33.95
CA THR A 477 -17.16 30.56 -35.09
C THR A 477 -16.08 30.54 -36.18
N LEU A 478 -14.97 29.85 -35.93
CA LEU A 478 -13.75 29.86 -36.74
C LEU A 478 -13.30 28.44 -37.09
N HIS A 479 -12.56 28.31 -38.19
CA HIS A 479 -11.97 27.06 -38.64
C HIS A 479 -10.60 26.80 -38.00
N THR A 480 -10.19 25.53 -37.94
CA THR A 480 -8.83 25.14 -37.52
C THR A 480 -7.77 25.86 -38.36
N GLY A 481 -6.74 26.40 -37.71
CA GLY A 481 -5.68 27.21 -38.32
C GLY A 481 -5.96 28.71 -38.32
N ALA A 482 -7.15 29.16 -37.91
CA ALA A 482 -7.45 30.59 -37.79
C ALA A 482 -6.59 31.24 -36.70
N ALA A 483 -5.88 32.32 -37.05
CA ALA A 483 -5.14 33.15 -36.11
C ALA A 483 -6.07 34.19 -35.47
N LEU A 484 -5.90 34.39 -34.17
CA LEU A 484 -6.71 35.28 -33.35
C LEU A 484 -5.87 36.31 -32.62
N VAL A 485 -6.44 37.49 -32.44
CA VAL A 485 -5.93 38.48 -31.50
C VAL A 485 -6.69 38.42 -30.18
N LYS A 486 -6.08 38.93 -29.12
CA LYS A 486 -6.70 39.08 -27.79
C LYS A 486 -8.06 39.79 -27.88
N GLY A 487 -9.08 39.24 -27.22
CA GLY A 487 -10.45 39.78 -27.17
C GLY A 487 -11.32 39.48 -28.40
N GLN A 488 -10.82 38.70 -29.36
CA GLN A 488 -11.62 38.31 -30.52
C GLN A 488 -12.50 37.09 -30.18
N VAL A 489 -13.74 37.06 -30.70
CA VAL A 489 -14.69 35.97 -30.45
C VAL A 489 -14.20 34.65 -31.05
N LEU A 490 -14.04 33.65 -30.18
CA LEU A 490 -13.68 32.25 -30.49
C LEU A 490 -14.91 31.42 -30.90
N GLY A 491 -16.04 31.69 -30.25
CA GLY A 491 -17.25 30.89 -30.37
C GLY A 491 -18.32 31.31 -29.37
N SER A 492 -19.33 30.46 -29.22
CA SER A 492 -20.39 30.66 -28.23
C SER A 492 -20.69 29.37 -27.46
N VAL A 493 -21.07 29.50 -26.20
CA VAL A 493 -21.39 28.36 -25.33
C VAL A 493 -22.64 27.64 -25.86
N SER A 494 -22.52 26.34 -26.07
CA SER A 494 -23.60 25.48 -26.57
C SER A 494 -24.05 24.40 -25.57
N GLY A 495 -23.31 24.21 -24.47
CA GLY A 495 -23.64 23.25 -23.40
C GLY A 495 -22.81 23.50 -22.13
N PRO A 496 -22.68 22.50 -21.23
CA PRO A 496 -21.73 22.53 -20.12
C PRO A 496 -20.33 22.97 -20.57
N LEU A 497 -19.88 24.14 -20.12
CA LEU A 497 -18.59 24.70 -20.51
C LEU A 497 -17.50 24.12 -19.60
N ARG A 498 -16.52 23.42 -20.16
CA ARG A 498 -15.30 23.06 -19.42
C ARG A 498 -14.14 23.91 -19.91
N VAL A 499 -13.36 24.43 -18.98
CA VAL A 499 -12.19 25.25 -19.27
C VAL A 499 -10.96 24.63 -18.61
N GLN A 500 -9.97 24.30 -19.43
CA GLN A 500 -8.67 23.80 -19.00
C GLN A 500 -7.58 24.69 -19.58
N LEU A 501 -6.65 25.12 -18.72
CA LEU A 501 -5.47 25.88 -19.10
C LEU A 501 -4.26 24.95 -19.02
N CYS A 502 -3.46 24.88 -20.10
CA CYS A 502 -2.26 24.05 -20.19
C CYS A 502 -1.02 24.89 -20.52
N ARG A 503 0.15 24.43 -20.08
CA ARG A 503 1.45 24.97 -20.51
C ARG A 503 1.87 24.31 -21.82
N GLY A 504 1.67 25.01 -22.93
CA GLY A 504 1.97 24.50 -24.27
C GLY A 504 0.91 23.53 -24.84
N ALA A 505 1.09 23.19 -26.11
CA ALA A 505 0.16 22.37 -26.91
C ALA A 505 0.66 20.93 -27.17
N SER A 506 1.83 20.57 -26.63
CA SER A 506 2.59 19.38 -27.04
C SER A 506 2.17 18.07 -26.37
N PHE A 507 1.18 18.08 -25.46
CA PHE A 507 0.72 16.88 -24.76
C PHE A 507 -0.80 16.84 -24.62
N ASP A 508 -1.36 15.64 -24.54
CA ASP A 508 -2.79 15.46 -24.27
C ASP A 508 -3.04 15.38 -22.76
N ALA A 509 -3.46 16.50 -22.18
CA ALA A 509 -3.79 16.58 -20.76
C ALA A 509 -5.18 15.96 -20.50
N PRO A 510 -5.32 15.08 -19.49
CA PRO A 510 -6.61 14.53 -19.14
C PRO A 510 -7.47 15.60 -18.42
N LEU A 511 -8.79 15.40 -18.36
CA LEU A 511 -9.68 16.25 -17.57
C LEU A 511 -9.57 15.98 -16.05
N PHE A 512 -9.19 14.75 -15.71
CA PHE A 512 -8.97 14.28 -14.35
C PHE A 512 -7.66 13.49 -14.27
N CYS A 513 -7.00 13.52 -13.12
CA CYS A 513 -5.83 12.69 -12.85
C CYS A 513 -5.92 12.08 -11.45
N THR A 514 -5.06 11.10 -11.20
CA THR A 514 -4.92 10.48 -9.89
C THR A 514 -4.27 11.44 -8.88
N PRO A 515 -4.61 11.35 -7.58
CA PRO A 515 -3.98 12.14 -6.51
C PRO A 515 -2.45 12.09 -6.50
N SER A 516 -1.83 10.91 -6.66
CA SER A 516 -0.36 10.77 -6.75
C SER A 516 0.28 11.61 -7.85
N ARG A 517 -0.46 11.90 -8.93
CA ARG A 517 0.00 12.68 -10.09
C ARG A 517 -0.51 14.12 -10.08
N ALA A 518 -1.37 14.48 -9.13
CA ALA A 518 -2.07 15.75 -9.10
C ALA A 518 -1.12 16.95 -9.03
N LEU A 519 -0.05 16.89 -8.23
CA LEU A 519 0.89 18.01 -8.12
C LEU A 519 1.57 18.31 -9.47
N ALA A 520 2.09 17.28 -10.14
CA ALA A 520 2.76 17.41 -11.43
C ALA A 520 1.78 17.88 -12.53
N TRP A 521 0.58 17.28 -12.58
CA TRP A 521 -0.44 17.69 -13.54
C TRP A 521 -0.97 19.10 -13.30
N LYS A 522 -1.18 19.53 -12.05
CA LYS A 522 -1.59 20.92 -11.73
C LYS A 522 -0.50 21.93 -12.09
N ALA A 523 0.78 21.54 -12.08
CA ALA A 523 1.85 22.39 -12.56
C ALA A 523 1.78 22.59 -14.09
N LEU A 524 1.44 21.53 -14.85
CA LEU A 524 1.27 21.57 -16.31
C LEU A 524 -0.07 22.17 -16.75
N CYS A 525 -1.13 21.92 -16.00
CA CYS A 525 -2.50 22.32 -16.29
C CYS A 525 -3.07 23.19 -15.17
N PRO A 526 -2.50 24.39 -14.92
CA PRO A 526 -2.83 25.20 -13.75
C PRO A 526 -4.26 25.76 -13.81
N SER A 527 -4.68 26.36 -12.69
CA SER A 527 -6.03 26.90 -12.56
C SER A 527 -6.39 27.90 -13.68
N PRO A 528 -7.58 27.75 -14.30
CA PRO A 528 -8.11 28.73 -15.24
C PRO A 528 -8.75 29.95 -14.54
N ALA A 529 -8.69 30.07 -13.21
CA ALA A 529 -9.31 31.15 -12.42
C ALA A 529 -9.02 32.56 -12.99
N VAL A 530 -7.78 32.80 -13.41
CA VAL A 530 -7.35 34.06 -14.01
C VAL A 530 -8.07 34.39 -15.33
N LEU A 531 -8.33 33.38 -16.16
CA LEU A 531 -9.03 33.55 -17.44
C LEU A 531 -10.52 33.77 -17.24
N LEU A 532 -11.07 33.14 -16.20
CA LEU A 532 -12.49 33.21 -15.83
C LEU A 532 -12.83 34.47 -15.04
N GLY A 533 -11.85 35.10 -14.38
CA GLY A 533 -12.11 36.16 -13.40
C GLY A 533 -12.94 35.66 -12.21
N LEU A 534 -12.76 34.37 -11.85
CA LEU A 534 -13.55 33.65 -10.85
C LEU A 534 -12.60 32.97 -9.85
N ALA A 535 -12.83 33.16 -8.55
CA ALA A 535 -12.11 32.46 -7.49
C ALA A 535 -12.62 31.00 -7.33
N CYS A 536 -12.33 30.17 -8.33
CA CYS A 536 -12.82 28.79 -8.43
C CYS A 536 -11.86 27.74 -7.87
N ASP A 537 -10.74 28.12 -7.26
CA ASP A 537 -9.79 27.14 -6.72
C ASP A 537 -10.37 26.42 -5.50
N ALA A 538 -10.01 25.15 -5.35
CA ALA A 538 -10.20 24.42 -4.10
C ALA A 538 -9.41 25.10 -2.99
N GLU A 539 -9.95 25.07 -1.77
CA GLU A 539 -9.19 25.42 -0.59
C GLU A 539 -8.06 24.41 -0.39
N ASP A 540 -6.93 24.86 0.14
CA ASP A 540 -5.82 23.97 0.47
C ASP A 540 -6.28 22.96 1.53
N GLU A 541 -6.12 21.67 1.22
CA GLU A 541 -6.41 20.63 2.20
C GLU A 541 -5.41 20.71 3.35
N LEU A 542 -5.90 20.43 4.56
CA LEU A 542 -5.05 20.35 5.73
C LEU A 542 -4.08 19.16 5.57
N ASP A 543 -2.79 19.46 5.59
CA ASP A 543 -1.74 18.46 5.44
C ASP A 543 -1.89 17.33 6.48
N SER A 544 -1.84 16.08 6.00
CA SER A 544 -2.13 14.90 6.84
C SER A 544 -1.07 14.71 7.93
N GLN A 545 0.20 15.01 7.65
CA GLN A 545 1.26 14.94 8.67
C GLN A 545 1.07 16.02 9.74
N THR A 546 0.67 17.23 9.35
CA THR A 546 0.33 18.31 10.26
C THR A 546 -0.87 17.94 11.15
N LEU A 547 -1.89 17.28 10.59
CA LEU A 547 -3.02 16.78 11.39
C LEU A 547 -2.60 15.69 12.37
N LEU A 548 -1.76 14.75 11.93
CA LEU A 548 -1.23 13.69 12.79
C LEU A 548 -0.38 14.26 13.94
N ALA A 549 0.47 15.24 13.66
CA ALA A 549 1.23 15.94 14.70
C ALA A 549 0.33 16.65 15.72
N ARG A 550 -0.79 17.25 15.27
CA ARG A 550 -1.80 17.84 16.19
C ARG A 550 -2.48 16.77 17.05
N ARG A 551 -2.76 15.59 16.48
CA ARG A 551 -3.26 14.43 17.24
C ARG A 551 -2.23 14.02 18.30
N ASP A 552 -0.97 13.82 17.93
CA ASP A 552 0.07 13.38 18.87
C ASP A 552 0.33 14.37 20.01
N ALA A 553 0.11 15.65 19.74
CA ALA A 553 0.22 16.71 20.75
C ALA A 553 -0.96 16.72 21.75
N SER A 554 -2.13 16.16 21.40
CA SER A 554 -3.38 16.32 22.18
C SER A 554 -4.05 15.02 22.62
N PHE A 555 -3.81 13.91 21.91
CA PHE A 555 -4.41 12.60 22.16
C PHE A 555 -3.39 11.69 22.85
N ALA A 556 -3.81 11.04 23.95
CA ALA A 556 -2.89 10.26 24.76
C ALA A 556 -2.23 9.13 23.95
N ARG A 557 -0.89 9.04 23.99
CA ARG A 557 -0.09 8.08 23.20
C ARG A 557 -0.43 6.61 23.43
N THR A 558 -1.07 6.27 24.55
CA THR A 558 -1.58 4.91 24.80
C THR A 558 -2.72 4.52 23.84
N GLN A 559 -3.39 5.49 23.23
CA GLN A 559 -4.41 5.28 22.21
C GLN A 559 -3.78 5.34 20.81
N LYS A 560 -3.27 4.18 20.37
CA LYS A 560 -2.56 3.99 19.11
C LYS A 560 -3.44 4.27 17.88
N HIS A 561 -2.80 4.43 16.72
CA HIS A 561 -3.43 4.36 15.41
C HIS A 561 -2.81 3.23 14.60
N TYR A 562 -3.50 2.78 13.55
CA TYR A 562 -2.95 1.84 12.58
C TYR A 562 -1.98 2.56 11.65
N TYR A 563 -0.95 1.83 11.19
CA TYR A 563 0.10 2.28 10.27
C TYR A 563 0.95 3.46 10.78
N VAL A 564 2.16 3.59 10.26
CA VAL A 564 3.06 4.72 10.58
C VAL A 564 2.51 6.01 9.95
N ASP A 565 2.16 5.95 8.66
CA ASP A 565 1.59 7.05 7.89
C ASP A 565 0.13 6.72 7.49
N PRO A 566 -0.84 6.84 8.42
CA PRO A 566 -2.24 6.55 8.13
C PRO A 566 -2.83 7.56 7.14
N PRO A 567 -3.60 7.12 6.13
CA PRO A 567 -4.36 8.05 5.30
C PRO A 567 -5.46 8.72 6.13
N ARG A 568 -5.82 9.96 5.75
CA ARG A 568 -6.88 10.71 6.42
C ARG A 568 -8.26 10.26 5.94
N ILE A 569 -8.91 9.40 6.74
CA ILE A 569 -10.25 8.87 6.47
C ILE A 569 -11.31 9.77 7.12
N GLU A 570 -12.23 10.31 6.32
CA GLU A 570 -13.29 11.21 6.80
C GLU A 570 -14.68 10.81 6.29
N ARG A 571 -14.76 9.76 5.46
CA ARG A 571 -16.02 9.22 4.98
C ARG A 571 -15.96 7.70 4.92
N GLY A 572 -17.11 7.06 5.05
CA GLY A 572 -17.24 5.63 4.80
C GLY A 572 -18.57 5.33 4.11
N TRP A 573 -18.58 4.25 3.35
CA TRP A 573 -19.75 3.75 2.64
C TRP A 573 -19.73 2.24 2.61
N ARG A 574 -20.76 1.59 3.16
CA ARG A 574 -20.86 0.12 3.24
C ARG A 574 -19.59 -0.47 3.88
N ASN A 575 -18.87 -1.35 3.19
CA ASN A 575 -17.62 -1.97 3.66
C ASN A 575 -16.36 -1.20 3.24
N HIS A 576 -16.47 0.10 2.94
CA HIS A 576 -15.35 0.93 2.49
C HIS A 576 -15.14 2.18 3.35
N LEU A 577 -13.87 2.54 3.50
CA LEU A 577 -13.38 3.78 4.09
C LEU A 577 -12.84 4.66 2.96
N ILE A 578 -13.14 5.95 2.97
CA ILE A 578 -12.81 6.87 1.88
C ILE A 578 -11.99 8.03 2.46
N ASP A 579 -10.80 8.25 1.87
CA ASP A 579 -9.94 9.37 2.24
C ASP A 579 -10.37 10.69 1.58
N MET A 580 -9.71 11.79 1.94
CA MET A 580 -10.00 13.13 1.39
C MET A 580 -9.69 13.27 -0.11
N GLN A 581 -8.90 12.37 -0.68
CA GLN A 581 -8.55 12.35 -2.10
C GLN A 581 -9.51 11.47 -2.92
N GLY A 582 -10.47 10.83 -2.26
CA GLY A 582 -11.47 9.96 -2.88
C GLY A 582 -10.96 8.55 -3.16
N ARG A 583 -9.82 8.12 -2.57
CA ARG A 583 -9.39 6.72 -2.58
C ARG A 583 -10.30 5.92 -1.65
N SER A 584 -10.79 4.79 -2.15
CA SER A 584 -11.58 3.84 -1.37
C SER A 584 -10.68 2.71 -0.85
N TYR A 585 -10.78 2.43 0.44
CA TYR A 585 -10.11 1.33 1.11
C TYR A 585 -11.15 0.30 1.55
N LEU A 586 -10.96 -0.96 1.15
CA LEU A 586 -11.79 -2.06 1.62
C LEU A 586 -11.47 -2.35 3.10
N ASP A 587 -12.50 -2.36 3.93
CA ASP A 587 -12.40 -2.52 5.37
C ASP A 587 -12.55 -3.99 5.79
N MET A 588 -11.43 -4.64 6.10
CA MET A 588 -11.41 -6.01 6.64
C MET A 588 -11.32 -6.07 8.16
N LEU A 589 -11.44 -4.93 8.84
CA LEU A 589 -11.13 -4.81 10.27
C LEU A 589 -12.35 -4.44 11.12
N ASN A 590 -13.34 -3.71 10.61
CA ASN A 590 -14.33 -3.11 11.50
C ASN A 590 -15.60 -3.95 11.68
N ASN A 591 -15.63 -4.77 12.73
CA ASN A 591 -16.86 -5.40 13.20
C ASN A 591 -17.77 -4.47 14.04
N VAL A 592 -17.30 -3.26 14.37
CA VAL A 592 -18.13 -2.23 15.01
C VAL A 592 -19.19 -1.71 14.05
N ALA A 593 -18.82 -1.45 12.78
CA ALA A 593 -19.73 -1.04 11.73
C ALA A 593 -20.43 -2.26 11.10
N VAL A 594 -21.20 -3.02 11.89
CA VAL A 594 -21.84 -4.27 11.45
C VAL A 594 -22.69 -4.11 10.18
N LEU A 595 -23.41 -3.00 10.02
CA LEU A 595 -24.23 -2.68 8.84
C LEU A 595 -23.41 -2.10 7.69
N GLY A 596 -22.14 -1.75 7.95
CA GLY A 596 -21.34 -0.88 7.11
C GLY A 596 -21.43 0.59 7.52
N HIS A 597 -20.52 1.36 6.93
CA HIS A 597 -20.35 2.80 7.15
C HIS A 597 -21.40 3.62 6.39
N GLY A 598 -21.79 4.76 6.96
CA GLY A 598 -22.66 5.72 6.27
C GLY A 598 -24.11 5.26 6.04
N HIS A 599 -24.59 4.24 6.77
CA HIS A 599 -25.94 3.70 6.58
C HIS A 599 -27.03 4.77 6.91
N PRO A 600 -27.88 5.17 5.94
CA PRO A 600 -28.76 6.35 6.10
C PRO A 600 -29.80 6.20 7.21
N ARG A 601 -30.31 4.98 7.45
CA ARG A 601 -31.28 4.73 8.54
C ARG A 601 -30.69 5.07 9.92
N MET A 602 -29.38 4.89 10.13
CA MET A 602 -28.75 5.17 11.43
C MET A 602 -28.76 6.67 11.71
N ALA A 603 -28.39 7.49 10.73
CA ALA A 603 -28.43 8.95 10.84
C ALA A 603 -29.86 9.45 11.10
N ALA A 604 -30.84 8.93 10.36
CA ALA A 604 -32.24 9.31 10.50
C ALA A 604 -32.81 8.96 11.89
N VAL A 605 -32.57 7.73 12.37
CA VAL A 605 -33.04 7.27 13.69
C VAL A 605 -32.38 8.06 14.81
N ALA A 606 -31.06 8.25 14.75
CA ALA A 606 -30.33 9.01 15.75
C ALA A 606 -30.82 10.47 15.81
N SER A 607 -30.88 11.16 14.66
CA SER A 607 -31.33 12.55 14.58
C SER A 607 -32.75 12.72 15.11
N ARG A 608 -33.66 11.84 14.69
CA ARG A 608 -35.04 11.87 15.15
C ARG A 608 -35.14 11.66 16.65
N GLN A 609 -34.48 10.65 17.22
CA GLN A 609 -34.58 10.40 18.65
C GLN A 609 -33.93 11.51 19.49
N TRP A 610 -32.83 12.10 19.03
CA TRP A 610 -32.21 13.27 19.66
C TRP A 610 -33.12 14.50 19.70
N SER A 611 -33.95 14.70 18.66
CA SER A 611 -34.95 15.79 18.64
C SER A 611 -36.11 15.60 19.63
N LEU A 612 -36.28 14.39 20.19
CA LEU A 612 -37.37 14.04 21.10
C LEU A 612 -36.92 13.96 22.56
N LEU A 613 -36.12 12.95 22.91
CA LEU A 613 -35.66 12.68 24.27
C LEU A 613 -34.42 11.80 24.26
N ASN A 614 -33.41 12.18 25.05
CA ASN A 614 -32.30 11.31 25.40
C ASN A 614 -31.95 11.49 26.88
N THR A 615 -32.26 10.50 27.71
CA THR A 615 -32.11 10.55 29.17
C THR A 615 -31.76 9.17 29.74
N ASN A 616 -31.52 9.08 31.04
CA ASN A 616 -31.18 7.84 31.73
C ASN A 616 -32.41 6.92 31.94
N SER A 617 -32.16 5.63 32.19
CA SER A 617 -33.15 4.56 32.34
C SER A 617 -33.93 4.54 33.67
N ARG A 618 -33.79 5.55 34.53
CA ARG A 618 -34.71 5.71 35.69
C ARG A 618 -36.06 6.32 35.28
N PHE A 619 -36.11 6.99 34.13
CA PHE A 619 -37.37 7.45 33.55
C PHE A 619 -38.02 6.32 32.74
N ASN A 620 -39.35 6.31 32.70
CA ASN A 620 -40.11 5.30 31.97
C ASN A 620 -40.30 5.71 30.50
N TYR A 621 -39.84 4.89 29.56
CA TYR A 621 -40.04 5.05 28.12
C TYR A 621 -40.08 3.69 27.42
N ALA A 622 -40.84 3.59 26.33
CA ALA A 622 -41.07 2.31 25.65
C ALA A 622 -39.78 1.68 25.08
N ALA A 623 -38.87 2.51 24.55
CA ALA A 623 -37.70 2.04 23.81
C ALA A 623 -36.79 1.10 24.63
N VAL A 624 -36.63 1.30 25.94
CA VAL A 624 -35.81 0.40 26.77
C VAL A 624 -36.47 -0.97 26.93
N ALA A 625 -37.79 -1.01 27.15
CA ALA A 625 -38.53 -2.26 27.27
C ALA A 625 -38.55 -3.01 25.93
N GLU A 626 -38.91 -2.34 24.84
CA GLU A 626 -38.96 -2.92 23.49
C GLU A 626 -37.60 -3.49 23.07
N PHE A 627 -36.51 -2.75 23.32
CA PHE A 627 -35.18 -3.22 22.97
C PHE A 627 -34.75 -4.43 23.81
N SER A 628 -34.98 -4.41 25.12
CA SER A 628 -34.72 -5.55 25.99
C SER A 628 -35.51 -6.79 25.57
N GLU A 629 -36.79 -6.65 25.22
CA GLU A 629 -37.62 -7.76 24.72
C GLU A 629 -37.06 -8.35 23.42
N ARG A 630 -36.55 -7.53 22.51
CA ARG A 630 -35.93 -8.01 21.26
C ARG A 630 -34.63 -8.75 21.51
N LEU A 631 -33.80 -8.29 22.45
CA LEU A 631 -32.59 -9.01 22.83
C LEU A 631 -32.92 -10.37 23.47
N LEU A 632 -33.95 -10.42 24.33
CA LEU A 632 -34.39 -11.67 24.95
C LEU A 632 -34.91 -12.68 23.93
N LYS A 633 -35.64 -12.23 22.90
CA LYS A 633 -36.11 -13.10 21.79
C LYS A 633 -34.96 -13.73 20.98
N LEU A 634 -33.78 -13.12 21.00
CA LEU A 634 -32.57 -13.63 20.34
C LEU A 634 -31.72 -14.47 21.29
N SER A 635 -32.03 -14.49 22.59
CA SER A 635 -31.27 -15.23 23.60
C SER A 635 -31.90 -16.60 23.90
N PRO A 636 -31.18 -17.53 24.55
CA PRO A 636 -31.75 -18.80 24.98
C PRO A 636 -32.98 -18.62 25.88
N ASP A 637 -34.01 -19.47 25.72
CA ASP A 637 -35.29 -19.39 26.45
C ASP A 637 -35.15 -19.35 27.98
N SER A 638 -34.04 -19.83 28.53
CA SER A 638 -33.74 -19.80 29.96
C SER A 638 -33.39 -18.41 30.49
N MET A 639 -33.07 -17.43 29.63
CA MET A 639 -32.65 -16.08 30.02
C MET A 639 -33.82 -15.09 29.92
N ASP A 640 -34.05 -14.31 30.97
CA ASP A 640 -35.20 -13.40 31.07
C ASP A 640 -34.84 -12.01 31.63
N ARG A 641 -33.55 -11.68 31.72
CA ARG A 641 -33.06 -10.38 32.22
C ARG A 641 -31.99 -9.77 31.32
N VAL A 642 -32.07 -8.44 31.17
CA VAL A 642 -31.12 -7.62 30.41
C VAL A 642 -30.65 -6.44 31.26
N PHE A 643 -29.35 -6.23 31.32
CA PHE A 643 -28.73 -4.98 31.76
C PHE A 643 -28.14 -4.28 30.54
N LEU A 644 -28.42 -2.98 30.37
CA LEU A 644 -27.85 -2.17 29.30
C LEU A 644 -26.71 -1.31 29.83
N VAL A 645 -25.59 -1.31 29.09
CA VAL A 645 -24.33 -0.60 29.40
C VAL A 645 -23.79 0.07 28.12
N ASN A 646 -22.60 0.67 28.16
CA ASN A 646 -22.09 1.50 27.07
C ASN A 646 -20.94 0.85 26.29
N SER A 647 -20.37 -0.25 26.78
CA SER A 647 -19.25 -0.93 26.13
C SER A 647 -19.15 -2.41 26.53
N GLY A 648 -18.33 -3.18 25.81
CA GLY A 648 -18.02 -4.56 26.18
C GLY A 648 -17.26 -4.65 27.50
N SER A 649 -16.40 -3.69 27.81
CA SER A 649 -15.68 -3.65 29.09
C SER A 649 -16.64 -3.46 30.28
N GLU A 650 -17.62 -2.55 30.14
CA GLU A 650 -18.67 -2.40 31.17
C GLU A 650 -19.53 -3.67 31.29
N ALA A 651 -19.82 -4.34 30.18
CA ALA A 651 -20.60 -5.59 30.19
C ALA A 651 -19.85 -6.70 30.92
N ASN A 652 -18.56 -6.88 30.65
CA ASN A 652 -17.72 -7.87 31.30
C ASN A 652 -17.46 -7.56 32.78
N ASP A 653 -17.24 -6.29 33.14
CA ASP A 653 -17.16 -5.87 34.56
C ASP A 653 -18.46 -6.22 35.31
N LEU A 654 -19.62 -5.93 34.72
CA LEU A 654 -20.91 -6.25 35.32
C LEU A 654 -21.14 -7.76 35.41
N ALA A 655 -20.72 -8.54 34.40
CA ALA A 655 -20.82 -9.99 34.42
C ALA A 655 -19.97 -10.62 35.54
N ILE A 656 -18.76 -10.11 35.78
CA ILE A 656 -17.92 -10.53 36.92
C ILE A 656 -18.62 -10.20 38.25
N ARG A 657 -19.23 -9.02 38.36
CA ARG A 657 -20.00 -8.66 39.57
C ARG A 657 -21.21 -9.55 39.80
N LEU A 658 -21.94 -9.89 38.74
CA LEU A 658 -23.07 -10.82 38.80
C LEU A 658 -22.62 -12.22 39.22
N ALA A 659 -21.48 -12.69 38.72
CA ALA A 659 -20.88 -13.96 39.13
C ALA A 659 -20.53 -13.98 40.62
N TRP A 660 -19.90 -12.89 41.13
CA TRP A 660 -19.61 -12.74 42.55
C TRP A 660 -20.86 -12.76 43.43
N ALA A 661 -21.87 -11.95 43.07
CA ALA A 661 -23.09 -11.83 43.86
C ALA A 661 -23.87 -13.15 43.90
N TYR A 662 -23.95 -13.86 42.77
CA TYR A 662 -24.71 -15.11 42.67
C TYR A 662 -24.04 -16.28 43.38
N SER A 663 -22.72 -16.47 43.22
CA SER A 663 -22.05 -17.62 43.83
C SER A 663 -21.59 -17.38 45.29
N GLY A 664 -21.51 -16.11 45.70
CA GLY A 664 -20.87 -15.69 46.96
C GLY A 664 -19.34 -15.79 46.95
N GLY A 665 -18.73 -16.14 45.82
CA GLY A 665 -17.29 -16.29 45.62
C GLY A 665 -16.60 -15.07 45.03
N ARG A 666 -15.27 -15.14 44.93
CA ARG A 666 -14.44 -14.11 44.28
C ARG A 666 -13.57 -14.62 43.15
N ASP A 667 -13.31 -15.93 43.13
CA ASP A 667 -12.34 -16.52 42.21
C ASP A 667 -12.91 -16.72 40.81
N MET A 668 -12.25 -16.18 39.80
CA MET A 668 -12.62 -16.29 38.40
C MET A 668 -11.60 -17.13 37.65
N LEU A 669 -12.09 -18.09 36.86
CA LEU A 669 -11.29 -18.70 35.81
C LEU A 669 -11.38 -17.83 34.55
N SER A 670 -10.25 -17.60 33.89
CA SER A 670 -10.19 -16.97 32.57
C SER A 670 -9.24 -17.74 31.66
N VAL A 671 -9.22 -17.44 30.37
CA VAL A 671 -8.35 -18.13 29.40
C VAL A 671 -7.11 -17.27 29.13
N LEU A 672 -5.92 -17.87 29.04
CA LEU A 672 -4.70 -17.17 28.57
C LEU A 672 -4.93 -16.50 27.20
N GLU A 673 -4.07 -15.57 26.76
CA GLU A 673 -4.15 -14.72 25.52
C GLU A 673 -5.52 -14.03 25.19
N ALA A 674 -6.55 -14.18 26.02
CA ALA A 674 -7.87 -13.58 25.81
C ALA A 674 -7.90 -12.08 26.12
N TYR A 675 -8.87 -11.37 25.54
CA TYR A 675 -9.15 -9.97 25.82
C TYR A 675 -10.64 -9.73 26.09
N HIS A 676 -10.93 -9.21 27.29
CA HIS A 676 -12.28 -8.92 27.77
C HIS A 676 -12.53 -7.43 28.04
N GLY A 677 -11.51 -6.56 28.01
CA GLY A 677 -11.70 -5.13 28.17
C GLY A 677 -10.59 -4.42 28.92
N TRP A 678 -10.76 -3.10 29.11
CA TRP A 678 -9.75 -2.22 29.70
C TRP A 678 -10.11 -1.70 31.10
N THR A 679 -11.34 -1.91 31.57
CA THR A 679 -11.75 -1.60 32.95
C THR A 679 -11.02 -2.50 33.94
N VAL A 680 -10.94 -2.12 35.22
CA VAL A 680 -10.15 -2.86 36.21
C VAL A 680 -10.57 -4.34 36.33
N GLY A 681 -11.87 -4.64 36.28
CA GLY A 681 -12.37 -6.02 36.34
C GLY A 681 -12.11 -6.80 35.04
N ALA A 682 -12.41 -6.20 33.90
CA ALA A 682 -12.28 -6.82 32.59
C ALA A 682 -10.80 -7.03 32.20
N ASP A 683 -9.92 -6.05 32.47
CA ASP A 683 -8.48 -6.23 32.31
C ASP A 683 -7.98 -7.31 33.27
N ALA A 684 -8.48 -7.38 34.51
CA ALA A 684 -8.06 -8.41 35.47
C ALA A 684 -8.21 -9.83 34.93
N VAL A 685 -9.24 -10.12 34.12
CA VAL A 685 -9.44 -11.44 33.48
C VAL A 685 -8.85 -11.54 32.07
N SER A 686 -8.24 -10.46 31.54
CA SER A 686 -7.58 -10.41 30.22
C SER A 686 -6.09 -10.70 30.32
N THR A 687 -5.56 -11.47 29.37
CA THR A 687 -4.19 -12.00 29.45
C THR A 687 -3.37 -11.84 28.17
N SER A 688 -3.91 -11.20 27.13
CA SER A 688 -3.12 -10.88 25.93
C SER A 688 -1.94 -9.96 26.24
N ILE A 689 -0.75 -10.38 25.81
CA ILE A 689 0.45 -9.56 25.93
C ILE A 689 0.57 -8.53 24.82
N ALA A 690 -0.15 -8.71 23.71
CA ALA A 690 -0.27 -7.71 22.65
C ALA A 690 -0.97 -6.43 23.15
N ASP A 691 -2.02 -6.58 23.96
CA ASP A 691 -2.77 -5.46 24.56
C ASP A 691 -2.06 -4.90 25.81
N ASN A 692 -1.60 -5.79 26.70
CA ASN A 692 -0.89 -5.42 27.92
C ASN A 692 0.35 -6.31 28.10
N PRO A 693 1.57 -5.82 27.80
CA PRO A 693 2.80 -6.61 27.91
C PRO A 693 3.10 -7.16 29.31
N LYS A 694 2.44 -6.64 30.36
CA LYS A 694 2.59 -7.12 31.74
C LYS A 694 1.47 -8.06 32.18
N ALA A 695 0.52 -8.38 31.30
CA ALA A 695 -0.71 -9.06 31.66
C ALA A 695 -0.47 -10.34 32.47
N LEU A 696 0.54 -11.15 32.13
CA LEU A 696 0.83 -12.40 32.84
C LEU A 696 1.36 -12.22 34.27
N SER A 697 1.90 -11.04 34.60
CA SER A 697 2.47 -10.73 35.91
C SER A 697 1.60 -9.79 36.76
N SER A 698 0.58 -9.17 36.15
CA SER A 698 -0.27 -8.17 36.81
C SER A 698 -1.64 -8.69 37.23
N ARG A 699 -1.96 -9.97 36.98
CA ARG A 699 -3.27 -10.53 37.36
C ARG A 699 -3.40 -10.65 38.89
N PRO A 700 -4.55 -10.24 39.46
CA PRO A 700 -4.76 -10.34 40.89
C PRO A 700 -4.99 -11.79 41.34
N ASP A 701 -4.76 -12.08 42.62
CA ASP A 701 -4.84 -13.42 43.22
C ASP A 701 -6.22 -14.12 43.15
N TRP A 702 -7.26 -13.42 42.68
CA TRP A 702 -8.59 -13.98 42.45
C TRP A 702 -8.82 -14.41 40.99
N VAL A 703 -7.86 -14.18 40.10
CA VAL A 703 -7.93 -14.62 38.70
C VAL A 703 -7.01 -15.82 38.51
N HIS A 704 -7.55 -16.86 37.89
CA HIS A 704 -6.83 -18.11 37.62
C HIS A 704 -6.88 -18.41 36.12
N PRO A 705 -5.91 -17.92 35.35
CA PRO A 705 -5.83 -18.19 33.92
C PRO A 705 -5.62 -19.69 33.66
N VAL A 706 -6.35 -20.24 32.69
CA VAL A 706 -6.18 -21.59 32.16
C VAL A 706 -5.48 -21.54 30.80
N ILE A 707 -4.86 -22.66 30.40
CA ILE A 707 -4.12 -22.75 29.13
C ILE A 707 -5.03 -22.36 27.95
N ALA A 708 -4.49 -21.55 27.03
CA ALA A 708 -5.17 -21.13 25.81
C ALA A 708 -5.47 -22.33 24.89
N PRO A 709 -6.75 -22.65 24.65
CA PRO A 709 -7.16 -23.80 23.85
C PRO A 709 -7.04 -23.49 22.34
N ASN A 710 -5.89 -23.81 21.76
CA ASN A 710 -5.57 -23.57 20.35
C ASN A 710 -5.17 -24.88 19.66
N THR A 711 -6.06 -25.44 18.85
CA THR A 711 -5.89 -26.75 18.21
C THR A 711 -4.83 -26.79 17.10
N TYR A 712 -4.31 -25.64 16.66
CA TYR A 712 -3.34 -25.56 15.57
C TYR A 712 -1.91 -25.42 16.09
N ARG A 713 -1.62 -24.33 16.83
CA ARG A 713 -0.26 -24.00 17.31
C ARG A 713 -0.15 -24.01 18.84
N GLY A 714 -1.23 -24.29 19.56
CA GLY A 714 -1.22 -24.41 21.02
C GLY A 714 -0.43 -25.62 21.53
N GLU A 715 -0.35 -25.73 22.86
CA GLU A 715 0.36 -26.80 23.56
C GLU A 715 -0.18 -28.20 23.18
N PHE A 716 -1.50 -28.32 22.99
CA PHE A 716 -2.16 -29.56 22.58
C PHE A 716 -2.85 -29.32 21.24
N ARG A 717 -2.56 -30.18 20.24
CA ARG A 717 -2.98 -29.96 18.85
C ARG A 717 -3.98 -31.01 18.39
N GLY A 718 -4.74 -30.66 17.36
CA GLY A 718 -5.72 -31.55 16.75
C GLY A 718 -7.07 -31.62 17.48
N PRO A 719 -8.05 -32.32 16.90
CA PRO A 719 -9.43 -32.34 17.39
C PRO A 719 -9.61 -33.08 18.72
N ASP A 720 -8.68 -33.97 19.07
CA ASP A 720 -8.73 -34.78 20.30
C ASP A 720 -8.06 -34.10 21.51
N SER A 721 -7.64 -32.83 21.37
CA SER A 721 -6.91 -32.06 22.40
C SER A 721 -7.76 -31.60 23.58
N THR A 722 -9.09 -31.71 23.51
CA THR A 722 -10.01 -31.22 24.54
C THR A 722 -9.69 -31.70 25.96
N PRO A 723 -9.45 -33.01 26.22
CA PRO A 723 -9.18 -33.48 27.57
C PRO A 723 -7.92 -32.84 28.17
N ASP A 724 -6.90 -32.62 27.35
CA ASP A 724 -5.63 -32.04 27.81
C ASP A 724 -5.79 -30.57 28.24
N TYR A 725 -6.58 -29.80 27.50
CA TYR A 725 -6.93 -28.42 27.89
C TYR A 725 -7.84 -28.36 29.12
N VAL A 726 -8.79 -29.29 29.26
CA VAL A 726 -9.67 -29.38 30.44
C VAL A 726 -8.88 -29.66 31.71
N ARG A 727 -7.77 -30.42 31.65
CA ARG A 727 -6.90 -30.64 32.84
C ARG A 727 -6.38 -29.34 33.47
N SER A 728 -6.14 -28.29 32.69
CA SER A 728 -5.73 -26.98 33.22
C SER A 728 -6.84 -26.35 34.08
N VAL A 729 -8.10 -26.51 33.66
CA VAL A 729 -9.28 -26.08 34.41
C VAL A 729 -9.39 -26.87 35.71
N GLU A 730 -9.31 -28.20 35.63
CA GLU A 730 -9.36 -29.09 36.81
C GLU A 730 -8.26 -28.75 37.82
N HIS A 731 -7.04 -28.48 37.34
CA HIS A 731 -5.93 -28.08 38.19
C HIS A 731 -6.22 -26.79 38.99
N ASN A 732 -6.70 -25.74 38.30
CA ASN A 732 -7.04 -24.49 38.98
C ASN A 732 -8.23 -24.65 39.94
N LEU A 733 -9.24 -25.46 39.58
CA LEU A 733 -10.35 -25.79 40.48
C LEU A 733 -9.88 -26.51 41.75
N ALA A 734 -8.98 -27.49 41.62
CA ALA A 734 -8.39 -28.19 42.75
C ALA A 734 -7.62 -27.23 43.67
N LYS A 735 -6.83 -26.31 43.11
CA LYS A 735 -6.09 -25.29 43.86
C LYS A 735 -7.02 -24.34 44.62
N ILE A 736 -8.11 -23.88 44.00
CA ILE A 736 -9.12 -23.03 44.64
C ILE A 736 -9.76 -23.79 45.82
N ALA A 737 -10.11 -25.06 45.62
CA ALA A 737 -10.69 -25.92 46.65
C ALA A 737 -9.71 -26.18 47.82
N GLU A 738 -8.43 -26.45 47.54
CA GLU A 738 -7.38 -26.61 48.57
C GLU A 738 -7.23 -25.36 49.45
N GLN A 739 -7.37 -24.18 48.85
CA GLN A 739 -7.35 -22.90 49.55
C GLN A 739 -8.67 -22.57 50.27
N LYS A 740 -9.69 -23.43 50.16
CA LYS A 740 -11.05 -23.21 50.70
C LYS A 740 -11.68 -21.91 50.21
N ARG A 741 -11.39 -21.53 48.97
CA ARG A 741 -11.95 -20.36 48.31
C ARG A 741 -13.17 -20.76 47.47
N GLN A 742 -14.08 -19.82 47.24
CA GLN A 742 -15.30 -20.06 46.48
C GLN A 742 -15.14 -19.53 45.06
N LEU A 743 -15.37 -20.41 44.08
CA LEU A 743 -15.41 -20.07 42.67
C LEU A 743 -16.61 -19.16 42.38
N ALA A 744 -16.36 -18.07 41.67
CA ALA A 744 -17.35 -17.16 41.12
C ALA A 744 -17.83 -17.60 39.75
N GLY A 745 -16.90 -17.92 38.86
CA GLY A 745 -17.27 -18.35 37.52
C GLY A 745 -16.09 -18.50 36.58
N PHE A 746 -16.44 -18.69 35.31
CA PHE A 746 -15.52 -18.79 34.18
C PHE A 746 -15.96 -17.81 33.09
N ILE A 747 -15.01 -17.07 32.52
CA ILE A 747 -15.23 -16.16 31.39
C ILE A 747 -14.37 -16.56 30.20
N CYS A 748 -14.98 -16.59 29.01
CA CYS A 748 -14.31 -16.99 27.77
C CYS A 748 -14.99 -16.38 26.54
N GLU A 749 -14.18 -15.99 25.55
CA GLU A 749 -14.65 -15.76 24.18
C GLU A 749 -15.02 -17.13 23.55
N PRO A 750 -16.26 -17.38 23.11
CA PRO A 750 -16.66 -18.70 22.61
C PRO A 750 -15.96 -19.16 21.34
N VAL A 751 -15.46 -18.19 20.57
CA VAL A 751 -14.43 -18.38 19.55
C VAL A 751 -13.30 -17.47 19.93
N TYR A 752 -12.09 -18.00 19.90
CA TYR A 752 -10.94 -17.35 20.49
C TYR A 752 -10.47 -16.18 19.62
N GLY A 753 -11.03 -15.02 19.91
CA GLY A 753 -11.04 -13.89 19.02
C GLY A 753 -9.71 -13.17 18.97
N ASN A 754 -9.12 -12.84 20.12
CA ASN A 754 -7.86 -12.11 20.17
C ASN A 754 -6.71 -12.84 19.44
N ALA A 755 -6.67 -14.17 19.55
CA ALA A 755 -5.69 -15.03 18.89
C ALA A 755 -5.91 -15.21 17.37
N GLY A 756 -6.98 -14.64 16.79
CA GLY A 756 -7.23 -14.69 15.35
C GLY A 756 -8.43 -15.51 14.91
N GLY A 757 -9.43 -15.70 15.77
CA GLY A 757 -10.68 -16.37 15.40
C GLY A 757 -10.58 -17.88 15.39
N ILE A 758 -9.82 -18.44 16.33
CA ILE A 758 -9.58 -19.88 16.45
C ILE A 758 -10.77 -20.52 17.16
N SER A 759 -11.42 -21.50 16.54
CA SER A 759 -12.48 -22.27 17.20
C SER A 759 -11.92 -23.07 18.37
N LEU A 760 -12.68 -23.17 19.45
CA LEU A 760 -12.30 -23.97 20.61
C LEU A 760 -12.32 -25.47 20.24
N PRO A 761 -11.49 -26.32 20.90
CA PRO A 761 -11.55 -27.77 20.73
C PRO A 761 -12.99 -28.30 20.92
N PRO A 762 -13.43 -29.30 20.14
CA PRO A 762 -14.79 -29.83 20.22
C PRO A 762 -15.18 -30.24 21.65
N GLY A 763 -16.31 -29.74 22.14
CA GLY A 763 -16.86 -30.07 23.47
C GLY A 763 -16.11 -29.45 24.65
N TYR A 764 -15.17 -28.54 24.42
CA TYR A 764 -14.41 -27.87 25.47
C TYR A 764 -15.32 -27.10 26.42
N LEU A 765 -16.16 -26.19 25.91
CA LEU A 765 -17.06 -25.41 26.79
C LEU A 765 -18.08 -26.29 27.50
N GLN A 766 -18.53 -27.38 26.87
CA GLN A 766 -19.46 -28.32 27.49
C GLN A 766 -18.87 -28.92 28.77
N GLN A 767 -17.61 -29.37 28.72
CA GLN A 767 -16.92 -29.94 29.87
C GLN A 767 -16.58 -28.88 30.92
N VAL A 768 -16.04 -27.73 30.50
CA VAL A 768 -15.68 -26.64 31.43
C VAL A 768 -16.90 -26.11 32.16
N TYR A 769 -18.02 -25.88 31.46
CA TYR A 769 -19.23 -25.35 32.10
C TYR A 769 -19.81 -26.34 33.12
N ALA A 770 -19.76 -27.65 32.82
CA ALA A 770 -20.17 -28.67 33.77
C ALA A 770 -19.32 -28.65 35.06
N LEU A 771 -17.99 -28.55 34.91
CA LEU A 771 -17.05 -28.46 36.04
C LEU A 771 -17.27 -27.20 36.89
N VAL A 772 -17.43 -26.04 36.23
CA VAL A 772 -17.65 -24.75 36.91
C VAL A 772 -18.95 -24.75 37.71
N ARG A 773 -20.05 -25.24 37.11
CA ARG A 773 -21.35 -25.33 37.78
C ARG A 773 -21.36 -26.31 38.94
N ALA A 774 -20.60 -27.41 38.84
CA ALA A 774 -20.45 -28.36 39.95
C ALA A 774 -19.80 -27.73 41.20
N GLN A 775 -19.07 -26.62 41.03
CA GLN A 775 -18.48 -25.83 42.13
C GLN A 775 -19.36 -24.63 42.55
N GLY A 776 -20.57 -24.49 41.99
CA GLY A 776 -21.48 -23.38 42.26
C GLY A 776 -21.15 -22.07 41.53
N GLY A 777 -20.19 -22.07 40.60
CA GLY A 777 -19.88 -20.91 39.77
C GLY A 777 -20.80 -20.76 38.56
N VAL A 778 -20.72 -19.61 37.88
CA VAL A 778 -21.45 -19.32 36.64
C VAL A 778 -20.53 -19.24 35.41
N CYS A 779 -21.10 -19.48 34.24
CA CYS A 779 -20.37 -19.47 32.97
C CYS A 779 -20.74 -18.22 32.14
N ILE A 780 -19.73 -17.44 31.78
CA ILE A 780 -19.87 -16.17 31.03
C ILE A 780 -19.35 -16.38 29.60
N ALA A 781 -20.21 -16.15 28.61
CA ALA A 781 -19.83 -16.10 27.21
C ALA A 781 -19.63 -14.65 26.77
N ASP A 782 -18.39 -14.30 26.40
CA ASP A 782 -18.06 -13.00 25.82
C ASP A 782 -18.33 -13.02 24.30
N GLU A 783 -19.51 -12.53 23.93
CA GLU A 783 -20.00 -12.49 22.55
C GLU A 783 -19.67 -11.18 21.84
N VAL A 784 -18.82 -10.32 22.42
CA VAL A 784 -18.54 -8.97 21.90
C VAL A 784 -17.94 -9.01 20.48
N GLN A 785 -17.18 -10.06 20.13
CA GLN A 785 -16.57 -10.19 18.81
C GLN A 785 -17.42 -10.96 17.80
N VAL A 786 -18.07 -12.04 18.26
CA VAL A 786 -18.62 -13.11 17.40
C VAL A 786 -20.14 -13.27 17.47
N GLY A 787 -20.82 -12.57 18.37
CA GLY A 787 -22.28 -12.50 18.39
C GLY A 787 -22.86 -11.74 17.18
N TYR A 788 -24.19 -11.62 17.15
CA TYR A 788 -24.93 -10.93 16.08
C TYR A 788 -24.76 -11.61 14.70
N GLY A 789 -24.76 -12.94 14.68
CA GLY A 789 -24.78 -13.70 13.42
C GLY A 789 -23.45 -13.70 12.66
N ARG A 790 -22.39 -13.17 13.27
CA ARG A 790 -21.11 -12.92 12.59
C ARG A 790 -20.46 -14.19 12.02
N MET A 791 -20.63 -15.31 12.71
CA MET A 791 -20.12 -16.63 12.30
C MET A 791 -20.95 -17.28 11.18
N GLY A 792 -22.01 -16.63 10.71
CA GLY A 792 -22.87 -17.15 9.64
C GLY A 792 -23.85 -18.21 10.15
N HIS A 793 -23.39 -19.39 10.53
CA HIS A 793 -24.29 -20.46 10.98
C HIS A 793 -24.87 -20.25 12.39
N PHE A 794 -24.22 -19.41 13.19
CA PHE A 794 -24.56 -19.18 14.59
C PHE A 794 -24.87 -17.71 14.82
N PHE A 795 -25.93 -17.44 15.60
CA PHE A 795 -26.22 -16.08 16.04
C PHE A 795 -25.30 -15.68 17.20
N TRP A 796 -25.04 -16.63 18.11
CA TRP A 796 -24.09 -16.53 19.21
C TRP A 796 -22.98 -17.56 19.05
N GLY A 797 -21.73 -17.17 19.26
CA GLY A 797 -20.58 -18.06 19.09
C GLY A 797 -20.62 -19.30 19.99
N PHE A 798 -21.20 -19.22 21.19
CA PHE A 798 -21.32 -20.39 22.08
C PHE A 798 -22.15 -21.54 21.49
N GLU A 799 -23.00 -21.26 20.49
CA GLU A 799 -23.82 -22.27 19.81
C GLU A 799 -22.96 -23.28 19.06
N GLU A 800 -21.76 -22.89 18.60
CA GLU A 800 -20.77 -23.78 17.97
C GLU A 800 -20.39 -24.96 18.90
N GLN A 801 -20.33 -24.70 20.22
CA GLN A 801 -20.01 -25.69 21.24
C GLN A 801 -21.24 -26.39 21.81
N GLY A 802 -22.45 -26.06 21.33
CA GLY A 802 -23.71 -26.69 21.77
C GLY A 802 -24.04 -26.45 23.25
N VAL A 803 -23.61 -25.30 23.81
CA VAL A 803 -23.81 -24.96 25.23
C VAL A 803 -24.72 -23.75 25.39
N VAL A 804 -25.31 -23.59 26.58
CA VAL A 804 -26.00 -22.37 27.00
C VAL A 804 -25.24 -21.79 28.20
N PRO A 805 -24.73 -20.55 28.12
CA PRO A 805 -24.05 -19.89 29.24
C PRO A 805 -25.05 -19.44 30.32
N ASP A 806 -24.53 -18.95 31.44
CA ASP A 806 -25.33 -18.34 32.51
C ASP A 806 -25.45 -16.82 32.32
N ILE A 807 -24.45 -16.22 31.69
CA ILE A 807 -24.37 -14.79 31.37
C ILE A 807 -23.81 -14.62 29.95
N ILE A 808 -24.45 -13.79 29.13
CA ILE A 808 -23.95 -13.34 27.82
C ILE A 808 -23.55 -11.88 27.94
N THR A 809 -22.35 -11.52 27.46
CA THR A 809 -21.93 -10.13 27.32
C THR A 809 -21.76 -9.75 25.85
N MET A 810 -22.16 -8.53 25.49
CA MET A 810 -22.16 -8.09 24.10
C MET A 810 -22.01 -6.57 23.94
N ALA A 811 -21.47 -6.11 22.81
CA ALA A 811 -21.29 -4.69 22.46
C ALA A 811 -20.97 -4.54 20.95
N LYS A 812 -19.99 -3.67 20.59
CA LYS A 812 -19.45 -3.47 19.22
C LYS A 812 -20.54 -3.33 18.16
N GLY A 813 -20.80 -4.40 17.39
CA GLY A 813 -21.77 -4.42 16.30
C GLY A 813 -23.18 -4.02 16.73
N MET A 814 -23.53 -4.26 18.00
CA MET A 814 -24.83 -3.92 18.59
C MET A 814 -25.29 -2.48 18.35
N GLY A 815 -24.36 -1.52 18.26
CA GLY A 815 -24.68 -0.10 18.06
C GLY A 815 -24.29 0.46 16.69
N ASN A 816 -23.72 -0.34 15.80
CA ASN A 816 -23.12 0.12 14.54
C ASN A 816 -22.21 1.38 14.71
N GLY A 817 -21.46 1.46 15.81
CA GLY A 817 -20.64 2.62 16.21
C GLY A 817 -21.15 3.44 17.39
N GLN A 818 -22.45 3.38 17.72
CA GLN A 818 -22.99 3.99 18.95
C GLN A 818 -22.48 3.24 20.19
N PRO A 819 -22.02 3.93 21.25
CA PRO A 819 -21.69 3.30 22.52
C PRO A 819 -22.89 2.57 23.12
N LEU A 820 -22.82 1.24 23.08
CA LEU A 820 -23.88 0.33 23.50
C LEU A 820 -23.30 -1.05 23.80
N GLY A 821 -23.69 -1.60 24.93
CA GLY A 821 -23.44 -2.98 25.31
C GLY A 821 -24.58 -3.52 26.17
N ALA A 822 -24.59 -4.83 26.38
CA ALA A 822 -25.57 -5.48 27.23
C ALA A 822 -25.01 -6.70 27.95
N VAL A 823 -25.67 -7.04 29.05
CA VAL A 823 -25.52 -8.30 29.77
C VAL A 823 -26.89 -8.98 29.78
N ILE A 824 -26.98 -10.20 29.24
CA ILE A 824 -28.19 -11.01 29.24
C ILE A 824 -27.98 -12.18 30.20
N THR A 825 -28.93 -12.41 31.10
CA THR A 825 -28.81 -13.45 32.13
C THR A 825 -30.18 -13.92 32.63
N ARG A 826 -30.17 -14.82 33.61
CA ARG A 826 -31.35 -15.36 34.30
C ARG A 826 -31.73 -14.48 35.49
N ARG A 827 -33.02 -14.44 35.80
CA ARG A 827 -33.60 -13.72 36.95
C ARG A 827 -32.82 -13.89 38.25
N GLU A 828 -32.54 -15.13 38.63
CA GLU A 828 -31.89 -15.46 39.91
C GLU A 828 -30.47 -14.87 40.03
N ILE A 829 -29.74 -14.72 38.91
CA ILE A 829 -28.41 -14.10 38.90
C ILE A 829 -28.54 -12.58 39.03
N ALA A 830 -29.50 -11.98 38.32
CA ALA A 830 -29.77 -10.55 38.40
C ALA A 830 -30.24 -10.12 39.81
N GLU A 831 -31.15 -10.88 40.40
CA GLU A 831 -31.71 -10.63 41.74
C GLU A 831 -30.67 -10.83 42.84
N ALA A 832 -29.67 -11.70 42.65
CA ALA A 832 -28.55 -11.83 43.58
C ALA A 832 -27.72 -10.54 43.69
N LEU A 833 -27.47 -9.85 42.57
CA LEU A 833 -26.81 -8.54 42.61
C LEU A 833 -27.70 -7.46 43.24
N GLU A 834 -29.00 -7.47 42.96
CA GLU A 834 -29.96 -6.54 43.58
C GLU A 834 -29.96 -6.66 45.11
N ALA A 835 -29.82 -7.88 45.63
CA ALA A 835 -29.72 -8.12 47.07
C ALA A 835 -28.47 -7.48 47.73
N GLU A 836 -27.39 -7.24 46.96
CA GLU A 836 -26.22 -6.49 47.43
C GLU A 836 -26.35 -4.96 47.26
N GLY A 837 -27.31 -4.50 46.45
CA GLY A 837 -27.62 -3.10 46.26
C GLY A 837 -28.06 -2.74 44.84
N TYR A 838 -28.33 -1.45 44.63
CA TYR A 838 -28.83 -0.95 43.36
C TYR A 838 -27.71 -0.76 42.30
N PHE A 839 -27.95 -1.24 41.08
CA PHE A 839 -27.10 -1.00 39.91
C PHE A 839 -27.66 0.12 39.02
N PHE A 840 -26.78 0.96 38.48
CA PHE A 840 -27.16 2.02 37.54
C PHE A 840 -26.01 2.40 36.60
N SER A 841 -26.30 2.42 35.29
CA SER A 841 -25.45 3.03 34.27
C SER A 841 -26.16 4.27 33.71
N SER A 842 -25.53 5.44 33.83
CA SER A 842 -26.17 6.73 33.50
C SER A 842 -26.66 6.83 32.05
N ALA A 843 -25.89 6.30 31.10
CA ALA A 843 -26.24 6.27 29.68
C ALA A 843 -26.71 4.88 29.20
N GLY A 844 -26.56 3.86 30.06
CA GLY A 844 -27.02 2.51 29.81
C GLY A 844 -28.54 2.48 29.61
N GLY A 845 -28.95 2.08 28.41
CA GLY A 845 -30.35 2.01 28.01
C GLY A 845 -30.97 3.34 27.60
N SER A 846 -30.18 4.39 27.31
CA SER A 846 -30.72 5.66 26.83
C SER A 846 -31.65 5.49 25.61
N PRO A 847 -32.69 6.35 25.43
CA PRO A 847 -33.61 6.25 24.30
C PRO A 847 -32.92 6.22 22.94
N VAL A 848 -31.86 7.03 22.75
CA VAL A 848 -31.09 7.05 21.50
C VAL A 848 -30.39 5.71 21.26
N SER A 849 -29.68 5.18 22.26
CA SER A 849 -28.99 3.89 22.09
C SER A 849 -29.97 2.73 21.89
N CYS A 850 -31.13 2.73 22.56
CA CYS A 850 -32.15 1.70 22.35
C CYS A 850 -32.75 1.75 20.93
N GLN A 851 -33.08 2.94 20.43
CA GLN A 851 -33.61 3.10 19.08
C GLN A 851 -32.58 2.72 18.01
N ILE A 852 -31.30 3.07 18.21
CA ILE A 852 -30.22 2.64 17.33
C ILE A 852 -30.07 1.11 17.36
N GLY A 853 -30.03 0.49 18.54
CA GLY A 853 -29.92 -0.97 18.67
C GLY A 853 -31.08 -1.71 18.00
N MET A 854 -32.30 -1.21 18.14
CA MET A 854 -33.46 -1.76 17.42
C MET A 854 -33.33 -1.59 15.90
N ALA A 855 -32.88 -0.41 15.44
CA ALA A 855 -32.67 -0.17 14.02
C ALA A 855 -31.55 -1.05 13.42
N VAL A 856 -30.51 -1.39 14.20
CA VAL A 856 -29.48 -2.36 13.78
C VAL A 856 -30.11 -3.74 13.54
N LEU A 857 -30.92 -4.23 14.49
CA LEU A 857 -31.61 -5.51 14.34
C LEU A 857 -32.54 -5.51 13.11
N ASP A 858 -33.30 -4.43 12.89
CA ASP A 858 -34.18 -4.30 11.73
C ASP A 858 -33.41 -4.35 10.41
N VAL A 859 -32.34 -3.58 10.27
CA VAL A 859 -31.54 -3.56 9.03
C VAL A 859 -30.89 -4.92 8.79
N MET A 860 -30.36 -5.57 9.83
CA MET A 860 -29.78 -6.89 9.69
C MET A 860 -30.77 -7.92 9.14
N GLU A 861 -32.02 -7.86 9.60
CA GLU A 861 -33.11 -8.71 9.11
C GLU A 861 -33.54 -8.33 7.69
N GLU A 862 -33.84 -7.05 7.44
CA GLU A 862 -34.33 -6.53 6.16
C GLU A 862 -33.31 -6.70 5.01
N GLU A 863 -32.03 -6.42 5.28
CA GLU A 863 -30.93 -6.55 4.30
C GLU A 863 -30.27 -7.94 4.32
N LYS A 864 -30.81 -8.88 5.12
CA LYS A 864 -30.36 -10.27 5.20
C LYS A 864 -28.87 -10.41 5.51
N LEU A 865 -28.36 -9.57 6.41
CA LEU A 865 -26.93 -9.50 6.70
C LEU A 865 -26.41 -10.78 7.36
N TRP A 866 -27.22 -11.47 8.17
CA TRP A 866 -26.86 -12.76 8.75
C TRP A 866 -26.76 -13.86 7.67
N GLU A 867 -27.72 -13.93 6.76
CA GLU A 867 -27.68 -14.83 5.59
C GLU A 867 -26.45 -14.52 4.72
N ASN A 868 -26.11 -13.24 4.54
CA ASN A 868 -24.91 -12.84 3.79
C ASN A 868 -23.62 -13.35 4.45
N ALA A 869 -23.48 -13.25 5.78
CA ALA A 869 -22.33 -13.82 6.49
C ALA A 869 -22.26 -15.35 6.36
N GLN A 870 -23.39 -16.05 6.30
CA GLN A 870 -23.41 -17.48 6.04
C GLN A 870 -22.95 -17.80 4.61
N VAL A 871 -23.55 -17.18 3.61
CA VAL A 871 -23.34 -17.51 2.19
C VAL A 871 -22.01 -16.96 1.66
N VAL A 872 -21.79 -15.64 1.79
CA VAL A 872 -20.58 -14.98 1.30
C VAL A 872 -19.39 -15.26 2.22
N GLY A 873 -19.61 -15.39 3.52
CA GLY A 873 -18.55 -15.82 4.45
C GLY A 873 -18.06 -17.24 4.20
N GLY A 874 -18.96 -18.18 3.84
CA GLY A 874 -18.58 -19.52 3.40
C GLY A 874 -17.71 -19.49 2.14
N TYR A 875 -18.13 -18.74 1.12
CA TYR A 875 -17.32 -18.52 -0.09
C TYR A 875 -15.96 -17.87 0.22
N PHE A 876 -15.93 -16.91 1.15
CA PHE A 876 -14.69 -16.25 1.56
C PHE A 876 -13.71 -17.25 2.19
N LYS A 877 -14.19 -18.09 3.12
CA LYS A 877 -13.36 -19.13 3.73
C LYS A 877 -12.77 -20.09 2.69
N GLU A 878 -13.59 -20.61 1.77
CA GLU A 878 -13.14 -21.51 0.70
C GLU A 878 -12.02 -20.88 -0.15
N ARG A 879 -12.20 -19.60 -0.54
CA ARG A 879 -11.22 -18.85 -1.31
C ARG A 879 -9.90 -18.63 -0.56
N LEU A 880 -9.95 -18.43 0.76
CA LEU A 880 -8.75 -18.31 1.59
C LEU A 880 -8.05 -19.65 1.79
N GLU A 881 -8.80 -20.74 2.00
CA GLU A 881 -8.24 -22.08 2.16
C GLU A 881 -7.49 -22.52 0.89
N ALA A 882 -7.99 -22.15 -0.30
CA ALA A 882 -7.30 -22.41 -1.56
C ALA A 882 -5.89 -21.77 -1.64
N LEU A 883 -5.62 -20.70 -0.87
CA LEU A 883 -4.28 -20.09 -0.82
C LEU A 883 -3.25 -20.96 -0.11
N ILE A 884 -3.68 -21.90 0.76
CA ILE A 884 -2.78 -22.84 1.42
C ILE A 884 -2.02 -23.67 0.38
N ASP A 885 -2.66 -24.06 -0.73
CA ASP A 885 -2.02 -24.92 -1.73
C ASP A 885 -1.02 -24.16 -2.62
N SER A 886 -1.22 -22.85 -2.79
CA SER A 886 -0.39 -22.02 -3.69
C SER A 886 0.70 -21.23 -2.98
N HIS A 887 0.55 -20.94 -1.69
CA HIS A 887 1.43 -20.03 -0.95
C HIS A 887 2.00 -20.70 0.31
N PRO A 888 3.31 -21.01 0.35
CA PRO A 888 3.93 -21.70 1.48
C PRO A 888 3.78 -20.99 2.83
N LEU A 889 3.70 -19.66 2.82
CA LEU A 889 3.52 -18.85 4.04
C LEU A 889 2.14 -19.04 4.67
N VAL A 890 1.11 -19.45 3.92
CA VAL A 890 -0.24 -19.65 4.45
C VAL A 890 -0.30 -21.01 5.16
N GLY A 891 -0.40 -20.97 6.49
CA GLY A 891 -0.39 -22.17 7.34
C GLY A 891 -1.78 -22.73 7.63
N ALA A 892 -2.71 -21.85 7.99
CA ALA A 892 -4.09 -22.23 8.32
C ALA A 892 -5.08 -21.09 8.07
N VAL A 893 -6.33 -21.47 7.84
CA VAL A 893 -7.48 -20.55 7.81
C VAL A 893 -8.44 -20.94 8.94
N HIS A 894 -8.68 -19.99 9.84
CA HIS A 894 -9.48 -20.18 11.05
C HIS A 894 -10.87 -19.55 10.91
N GLY A 895 -11.79 -19.93 11.80
CA GLY A 895 -13.09 -19.29 11.97
C GLY A 895 -14.15 -19.65 10.93
N SER A 896 -15.22 -18.87 10.89
CA SER A 896 -16.36 -19.05 9.98
C SER A 896 -17.13 -17.74 9.75
N GLY A 897 -17.98 -17.71 8.72
CA GLY A 897 -18.75 -16.55 8.33
C GLY A 897 -17.86 -15.35 7.99
N PHE A 898 -18.11 -14.20 8.61
CA PHE A 898 -17.25 -13.01 8.49
C PHE A 898 -16.35 -12.80 9.71
N TYR A 899 -15.98 -13.87 10.41
CA TYR A 899 -14.95 -13.84 11.44
C TYR A 899 -13.94 -14.94 11.15
N LEU A 900 -12.93 -14.56 10.36
CA LEU A 900 -11.95 -15.47 9.78
C LEU A 900 -10.54 -15.07 10.23
N GLY A 901 -9.64 -16.05 10.24
CA GLY A 901 -8.21 -15.83 10.49
C GLY A 901 -7.38 -16.43 9.37
N VAL A 902 -6.33 -15.75 8.92
CA VAL A 902 -5.30 -16.35 8.05
C VAL A 902 -3.99 -16.33 8.81
N GLU A 903 -3.52 -17.49 9.24
CA GLU A 903 -2.27 -17.62 10.02
C GLU A 903 -1.08 -17.88 9.10
N LEU A 904 -0.07 -17.01 9.19
CA LEU A 904 1.14 -17.07 8.38
C LEU A 904 2.30 -17.68 9.17
N ILE A 905 2.96 -18.66 8.58
CA ILE A 905 4.08 -19.41 9.17
C ILE A 905 5.19 -19.64 8.15
N ARG A 906 6.43 -19.73 8.63
CA ARG A 906 7.60 -19.98 7.77
C ARG A 906 7.80 -21.45 7.43
N ASN A 907 7.32 -22.34 8.28
CA ASN A 907 7.53 -23.77 8.14
C ASN A 907 6.35 -24.55 8.72
N ARG A 908 5.82 -25.50 7.94
CA ARG A 908 4.61 -26.27 8.28
C ARG A 908 4.81 -27.34 9.35
N ASP A 909 6.05 -27.76 9.59
CA ASP A 909 6.38 -28.73 10.63
C ASP A 909 6.61 -28.02 11.98
N THR A 910 7.38 -26.93 11.98
CA THR A 910 7.72 -26.19 13.20
C THR A 910 6.62 -25.20 13.61
N LEU A 911 5.79 -24.76 12.67
CA LEU A 911 4.80 -23.69 12.82
C LEU A 911 5.42 -22.36 13.29
N GLU A 912 6.66 -22.09 12.87
CA GLU A 912 7.36 -20.83 13.18
C GLU A 912 6.55 -19.64 12.64
N PRO A 913 6.12 -18.67 13.49
CA PRO A 913 5.36 -17.50 13.06
C PRO A 913 6.10 -16.63 12.02
N ALA A 914 5.38 -16.16 11.01
CA ALA A 914 5.90 -15.24 9.99
C ALA A 914 5.55 -13.77 10.33
N THR A 915 5.97 -13.30 11.51
CA THR A 915 5.58 -12.00 12.09
C THR A 915 5.94 -10.80 11.22
N GLU A 916 7.19 -10.73 10.77
CA GLU A 916 7.70 -9.63 9.95
C GLU A 916 7.05 -9.63 8.56
N GLU A 917 6.90 -10.81 7.95
CA GLU A 917 6.25 -11.00 6.64
C GLU A 917 4.77 -10.59 6.70
N THR A 918 4.08 -10.90 7.81
CA THR A 918 2.68 -10.50 8.03
C THR A 918 2.53 -8.98 8.10
N THR A 919 3.49 -8.30 8.74
CA THR A 919 3.51 -6.83 8.84
C THR A 919 3.71 -6.21 7.46
N ALA A 920 4.73 -6.67 6.72
CA ALA A 920 5.00 -6.21 5.34
C ALA A 920 3.80 -6.44 4.41
N LEU A 921 3.13 -7.59 4.54
CA LEU A 921 1.91 -7.90 3.80
C LEU A 921 0.79 -6.89 4.10
N CYS A 922 0.56 -6.55 5.37
CA CYS A 922 -0.49 -5.60 5.75
C CYS A 922 -0.21 -4.17 5.23
N ASP A 923 1.06 -3.76 5.22
CA ASP A 923 1.48 -2.47 4.66
C ASP A 923 1.28 -2.45 3.14
N ARG A 924 1.64 -3.54 2.45
CA ARG A 924 1.43 -3.68 1.01
C ARG A 924 -0.05 -3.73 0.63
N LEU A 925 -0.89 -4.43 1.40
CA LEU A 925 -2.34 -4.43 1.20
C LEU A 925 -2.95 -3.02 1.32
N ARG A 926 -2.41 -2.18 2.23
CA ARG A 926 -2.85 -0.79 2.37
C ARG A 926 -2.59 0.02 1.10
N GLU A 927 -1.42 -0.12 0.48
CA GLU A 927 -1.10 0.53 -0.80
C GLU A 927 -2.08 0.09 -1.90
N LEU A 928 -2.47 -1.18 -1.88
CA LEU A 928 -3.46 -1.76 -2.78
C LEU A 928 -4.91 -1.39 -2.43
N GLY A 929 -5.16 -0.55 -1.42
CA GLY A 929 -6.51 -0.09 -1.05
C GLY A 929 -7.28 -1.05 -0.15
N ILE A 930 -6.59 -1.81 0.70
CA ILE A 930 -7.21 -2.73 1.66
C ILE A 930 -6.64 -2.44 3.06
N PHE A 931 -7.50 -2.21 4.04
CA PHE A 931 -7.08 -2.15 5.44
C PHE A 931 -7.12 -3.53 6.07
N MET A 932 -5.95 -3.96 6.53
CA MET A 932 -5.73 -5.23 7.21
C MET A 932 -4.63 -5.04 8.26
N GLN A 933 -4.70 -5.80 9.35
CA GLN A 933 -3.77 -5.72 10.48
C GLN A 933 -3.52 -7.12 11.05
N PRO A 934 -2.30 -7.39 11.54
CA PRO A 934 -2.02 -8.60 12.29
C PRO A 934 -2.68 -8.58 13.67
N THR A 935 -2.91 -9.78 14.24
CA THR A 935 -3.39 -9.99 15.61
C THR A 935 -2.63 -11.11 16.30
N GLY A 936 -2.95 -11.33 17.58
CA GLY A 936 -2.43 -12.40 18.40
C GLY A 936 -1.06 -12.04 18.96
N ASP A 937 -0.61 -12.80 19.95
CA ASP A 937 0.62 -12.47 20.69
C ASP A 937 1.90 -12.56 19.81
N PHE A 938 1.82 -13.24 18.67
CA PHE A 938 2.91 -13.35 17.68
C PHE A 938 2.72 -12.44 16.46
N LEU A 939 1.59 -11.73 16.35
CA LEU A 939 1.29 -10.81 15.24
C LEU A 939 1.44 -11.45 13.84
N ASN A 940 1.14 -12.75 13.70
CA ASN A 940 1.25 -13.50 12.45
C ASN A 940 -0.11 -13.97 11.89
N VAL A 941 -1.23 -13.50 12.45
CA VAL A 941 -2.58 -13.86 11.99
C VAL A 941 -3.29 -12.63 11.46
N LEU A 942 -3.80 -12.70 10.22
CA LEU A 942 -4.72 -11.70 9.69
C LEU A 942 -6.11 -11.94 10.27
N LYS A 943 -6.56 -11.06 11.17
CA LYS A 943 -7.92 -11.13 11.75
C LYS A 943 -8.95 -10.44 10.88
N ILE A 944 -9.66 -11.22 10.08
CA ILE A 944 -10.60 -10.73 9.08
C ILE A 944 -12.00 -10.65 9.70
N LYS A 945 -12.50 -9.42 9.84
CA LYS A 945 -13.78 -9.10 10.47
C LYS A 945 -14.48 -7.90 9.82
N PRO A 946 -14.79 -7.97 8.51
CA PRO A 946 -15.35 -6.85 7.76
C PRO A 946 -16.80 -6.55 8.18
N PRO A 947 -17.40 -5.42 7.78
CA PRO A 947 -18.86 -5.21 7.88
C PRO A 947 -19.69 -6.35 7.28
N MET A 948 -20.88 -6.65 7.83
CA MET A 948 -21.72 -7.77 7.37
C MET A 948 -22.34 -7.53 5.98
N VAL A 949 -22.27 -6.31 5.46
CA VAL A 949 -22.69 -5.94 4.09
C VAL A 949 -21.64 -6.31 3.02
N THR A 950 -20.51 -6.90 3.41
CA THR A 950 -19.42 -7.27 2.50
C THR A 950 -19.91 -8.17 1.37
N SER A 951 -19.57 -7.79 0.14
CA SER A 951 -20.02 -8.45 -1.06
C SER A 951 -19.03 -9.53 -1.55
N ARG A 952 -19.52 -10.45 -2.38
CA ARG A 952 -18.65 -11.43 -3.07
C ARG A 952 -17.54 -10.76 -3.89
N ARG A 953 -17.83 -9.63 -4.55
CA ARG A 953 -16.84 -8.85 -5.30
C ARG A 953 -15.72 -8.32 -4.41
N SER A 954 -16.08 -7.83 -3.22
CA SER A 954 -15.08 -7.33 -2.25
C SER A 954 -14.23 -8.48 -1.70
N VAL A 955 -14.83 -9.67 -1.52
CA VAL A 955 -14.09 -10.91 -1.18
C VAL A 955 -13.10 -11.28 -2.29
N ASP A 956 -13.54 -11.29 -3.56
CA ASP A 956 -12.68 -11.58 -4.70
C ASP A 956 -11.49 -10.60 -4.73
N PHE A 957 -11.77 -9.30 -4.63
CA PHE A 957 -10.72 -8.28 -4.60
C PHE A 957 -9.72 -8.49 -3.46
N PHE A 958 -10.19 -8.77 -2.24
CA PHE A 958 -9.29 -9.02 -1.12
C PHE A 958 -8.40 -10.25 -1.33
N VAL A 959 -9.00 -11.39 -1.72
CA VAL A 959 -8.25 -12.65 -1.88
C VAL A 959 -7.28 -12.54 -3.05
N ASP A 960 -7.66 -11.90 -4.15
CA ASP A 960 -6.80 -11.69 -5.31
C ASP A 960 -5.59 -10.82 -4.95
N MET A 961 -5.78 -9.73 -4.19
CA MET A 961 -4.68 -8.88 -3.72
C MET A 961 -3.82 -9.58 -2.67
N LEU A 962 -4.42 -10.34 -1.75
CA LEU A 962 -3.68 -11.16 -0.80
C LEU A 962 -2.77 -12.17 -1.52
N SER A 963 -3.31 -12.88 -2.52
CA SER A 963 -2.55 -13.82 -3.35
C SER A 963 -1.45 -13.12 -4.14
N LYS A 964 -1.70 -11.92 -4.68
CA LYS A 964 -0.69 -11.12 -5.37
C LYS A 964 0.49 -10.84 -4.43
N VAL A 965 0.23 -10.28 -3.25
CA VAL A 965 1.27 -9.88 -2.29
C VAL A 965 2.05 -11.09 -1.76
N LEU A 966 1.38 -12.22 -1.51
CA LEU A 966 2.07 -13.47 -1.14
C LEU A 966 3.02 -13.96 -2.23
N GLY A 967 2.74 -13.65 -3.50
CA GLY A 967 3.61 -13.96 -4.65
C GLY A 967 4.76 -12.97 -4.87
N GLU A 968 4.80 -11.82 -4.17
CA GLU A 968 5.83 -10.78 -4.34
C GLU A 968 7.14 -11.06 -3.58
N GLY A 969 7.25 -12.17 -2.83
CA GLY A 969 8.48 -12.55 -2.12
C GLY A 969 8.71 -11.80 -0.82
N LEU A 970 7.73 -11.86 0.10
CA LEU A 970 7.71 -11.19 1.42
C LEU A 970 8.86 -11.51 2.36
#